data_AF-A0A6P0XGL7-F1
#
_entry.id   AF-A0A6P0XGL7-F1
#
_cell.length_a   1.000
_cell.length_b   1.000
_cell.length_c   1.000
_cell.angle_alpha   90.00
_cell.angle_beta   90.00
_cell.angle_gamma   90.00
#
_symmetry.space_group_name_H-M   'P 1'
#
loop_
_entity.id
_entity.type
_entity.pdbx_description
1 polymer ?
#
loop_
_entity_poly.entity_id
_entity_poly.type
_entity_poly.pdbx_seq_one_letter_code
_entity_poly.pdbx_strand_id
1 'polypeptide(L)'
;ADLTNANLKLGNLGEAFLKAACLNDANLTEVLAIGTNFTTAQMSGTCLEAWNIDHTTILDNVESKYIYLLEEPKPETDDRERRPSSRYFQKGDFTKLFQEVLNTVDLIFRDGVDAKAFMSSFKQVQVENQGIPMKIQSMENKGDGVVVIRIDVPPETEKEKIHRDFIETYNENVRVLDEKYQKKLQEIKRQINQNIQESERKYQIELAESERKHQIELAEIKKQNARSEEQKNHMMSLVNHIFQKSTSSNYLVTLNFEAGNFETGFPVIRANIWSDSHPLPISFRGNLTPKLEIPQLYQDWREKYEQLTELHSHLGLLPRIKMKKEQTTNFSKKDIEKKAQKIISQIRELEKEWRSLLNNWLNDPNFNRIEKELRTRFNPSDKVRLIIQSEDILIQRIPWHLWNFFSDYKFAETAIGLPEAKRVEKFNIARGTIRILAIFGDDKGINIEADKQYLSSLSSEVEVISLVEPSRQKLDEKLWDEKGWDIICFSGHSQSKADGSTGCFYLGNETKMTIEELEQSLTTAISKGLQLAIFNSCDGLGLARQLARLHIPAIIVMREQGPDIVTHKFLQDFLELFASGKSLYISVRQAREKLQVIEDKFPGASWLPVICQNSAEIPPSWESLQIFHSNFEGGLTKLLSSIETEKFTHLTSKQKSLLQHYYELTNLSELSKHETEQMEKILERAESDDLLNYWIEKIDRLVYENLGLFTEEKLDYYEKQKTRGKEFFVD
;
A
#
# COMPACT_ATOMS: atom_id res chain seq x y z
N ALA A 1 70.91 -23.42 -21.63
CA ALA A 1 70.17 -23.67 -22.88
C ALA A 1 69.15 -22.55 -23.07
N ASP A 2 68.91 -22.11 -24.29
CA ASP A 2 67.80 -21.20 -24.61
C ASP A 2 66.65 -22.04 -25.16
N LEU A 3 65.57 -22.13 -24.39
CA LEU A 3 64.35 -22.89 -24.63
C LEU A 3 63.13 -21.94 -24.63
N THR A 4 63.35 -20.67 -24.98
CA THR A 4 62.28 -19.67 -25.06
C THR A 4 61.21 -20.11 -26.06
N ASN A 5 59.93 -20.06 -25.69
CA ASN A 5 58.79 -20.57 -26.48
C ASN A 5 58.83 -22.07 -26.83
N ALA A 6 59.71 -22.86 -26.18
CA ALA A 6 59.75 -24.30 -26.43
C ALA A 6 58.47 -24.97 -25.94
N ASN A 7 57.88 -25.85 -26.76
CA ASN A 7 56.84 -26.75 -26.31
C ASN A 7 57.46 -28.06 -25.82
N LEU A 8 57.48 -28.25 -24.51
CA LEU A 8 58.00 -29.41 -23.81
C LEU A 8 56.89 -30.25 -23.18
N LYS A 9 55.63 -30.03 -23.56
CA LYS A 9 54.46 -30.73 -23.01
C LYS A 9 54.67 -32.24 -22.98
N LEU A 10 54.31 -32.88 -21.86
CA LEU A 10 54.49 -34.32 -21.59
C LEU A 10 55.96 -34.79 -21.62
N GLY A 11 56.92 -33.87 -21.61
CA GLY A 11 58.35 -34.19 -21.63
C GLY A 11 58.82 -34.77 -20.30
N ASN A 12 59.80 -35.67 -20.37
CA ASN A 12 60.53 -36.15 -19.19
C ASN A 12 61.84 -35.39 -19.04
N LEU A 13 61.88 -34.50 -18.04
CA LEU A 13 63.05 -33.70 -17.63
C LEU A 13 63.64 -34.21 -16.31
N GLY A 14 63.24 -35.39 -15.83
CA GLY A 14 63.70 -35.95 -14.57
C GLY A 14 65.23 -36.00 -14.51
N GLU A 15 65.79 -35.60 -13.37
CA GLU A 15 67.24 -35.49 -13.12
C GLU A 15 68.02 -34.58 -14.09
N ALA A 16 67.34 -33.82 -14.96
CA ALA A 16 68.02 -32.95 -15.93
C ALA A 16 68.68 -31.74 -15.25
N PHE A 17 69.81 -31.31 -15.82
CA PHE A 17 70.54 -30.12 -15.38
C PHE A 17 70.13 -28.90 -16.23
N LEU A 18 69.12 -28.17 -15.78
CA LEU A 18 68.59 -26.95 -16.42
C LEU A 18 69.00 -25.65 -15.71
N LYS A 19 70.14 -25.70 -15.02
CA LYS A 19 70.72 -24.54 -14.34
C LYS A 19 70.96 -23.39 -15.32
N ALA A 20 70.46 -22.21 -15.00
CA ALA A 20 70.54 -20.99 -15.81
C ALA A 20 69.96 -21.15 -17.24
N ALA A 21 69.05 -22.11 -17.45
CA ALA A 21 68.31 -22.21 -18.71
C ALA A 21 67.28 -21.08 -18.84
N CYS A 22 67.07 -20.60 -20.07
CA CYS A 22 65.97 -19.67 -20.38
C CYS A 22 64.77 -20.48 -20.87
N LEU A 23 63.71 -20.51 -20.09
CA LEU A 23 62.43 -21.21 -20.32
C LEU A 23 61.26 -20.19 -20.39
N ASN A 24 61.57 -18.93 -20.68
CA ASN A 24 60.54 -17.90 -20.80
C ASN A 24 59.52 -18.30 -21.88
N ASP A 25 58.24 -18.17 -21.55
CA ASP A 25 57.11 -18.53 -22.42
C ASP A 25 57.12 -20.00 -22.91
N ALA A 26 57.91 -20.88 -22.28
CA ALA A 26 57.91 -22.30 -22.59
C ALA A 26 56.63 -22.98 -22.06
N ASN A 27 56.19 -24.03 -22.75
CA ASN A 27 55.08 -24.86 -22.33
C ASN A 27 55.63 -26.14 -21.66
N LEU A 28 55.47 -26.26 -20.35
CA LEU A 28 55.84 -27.44 -19.56
C LEU A 28 54.59 -28.16 -19.01
N THR A 29 53.46 -28.05 -19.71
CA THR A 29 52.24 -28.77 -19.33
C THR A 29 52.51 -30.27 -19.19
N GLU A 30 52.13 -30.85 -18.05
CA GLU A 30 52.28 -32.29 -17.74
C GLU A 30 53.72 -32.82 -17.79
N VAL A 31 54.73 -31.94 -17.64
CA VAL A 31 56.13 -32.36 -17.63
C VAL A 31 56.49 -33.13 -16.37
N LEU A 32 57.34 -34.16 -16.50
CA LEU A 32 57.98 -34.83 -15.37
C LEU A 32 59.31 -34.14 -15.05
N ALA A 33 59.40 -33.45 -13.93
CA ALA A 33 60.57 -32.66 -13.52
C ALA A 33 61.09 -33.04 -12.12
N ILE A 34 60.92 -34.30 -11.74
CA ILE A 34 61.44 -34.88 -10.49
C ILE A 34 62.97 -34.85 -10.49
N GLY A 35 63.59 -34.32 -9.43
CA GLY A 35 65.05 -34.23 -9.33
C GLY A 35 65.71 -33.25 -10.30
N THR A 36 64.94 -32.53 -11.11
CA THR A 36 65.47 -31.56 -12.09
C THR A 36 66.08 -30.36 -11.38
N ASN A 37 67.22 -29.89 -11.88
CA ASN A 37 67.89 -28.71 -11.34
C ASN A 37 67.58 -27.46 -12.16
N PHE A 38 66.70 -26.59 -11.65
CA PHE A 38 66.32 -25.30 -12.23
C PHE A 38 67.04 -24.11 -11.58
N THR A 39 68.17 -24.33 -10.90
CA THR A 39 68.89 -23.26 -10.20
C THR A 39 69.11 -22.07 -11.14
N THR A 40 68.67 -20.87 -10.77
CA THR A 40 68.79 -19.63 -11.58
C THR A 40 68.15 -19.68 -12.97
N ALA A 41 67.24 -20.61 -13.26
CA ALA A 41 66.52 -20.66 -14.53
C ALA A 41 65.56 -19.47 -14.69
N GLN A 42 65.36 -19.00 -15.92
CA GLN A 42 64.42 -17.93 -16.25
C GLN A 42 63.10 -18.52 -16.74
N MET A 43 61.99 -18.25 -16.05
CA MET A 43 60.70 -18.93 -16.27
C MET A 43 59.52 -17.94 -16.28
N SER A 44 59.71 -16.74 -16.86
CA SER A 44 58.62 -15.77 -16.99
C SER A 44 57.69 -16.18 -18.14
N GLY A 45 56.38 -16.22 -17.88
CA GLY A 45 55.38 -16.60 -18.90
C GLY A 45 55.27 -18.10 -19.16
N THR A 46 56.06 -18.91 -18.45
CA THR A 46 56.07 -20.36 -18.57
C THR A 46 54.72 -20.97 -18.13
N CYS A 47 54.21 -21.95 -18.88
CA CYS A 47 53.03 -22.74 -18.52
C CYS A 47 53.47 -23.97 -17.72
N LEU A 48 52.90 -24.14 -16.53
CA LEU A 48 53.19 -25.21 -15.56
C LEU A 48 51.95 -26.06 -15.22
N GLU A 49 50.95 -26.08 -16.12
CA GLU A 49 49.73 -26.86 -15.93
C GLU A 49 50.09 -28.33 -15.66
N ALA A 50 49.68 -28.85 -14.51
CA ALA A 50 49.92 -30.24 -14.10
C ALA A 50 51.40 -30.71 -14.22
N TRP A 51 52.37 -29.80 -14.12
CA TRP A 51 53.78 -30.21 -14.06
C TRP A 51 54.04 -31.02 -12.77
N ASN A 52 54.92 -32.01 -12.86
CA ASN A 52 55.17 -32.98 -11.80
C ASN A 52 56.56 -32.75 -11.22
N ILE A 53 56.59 -32.20 -10.01
CA ILE A 53 57.80 -31.98 -9.21
C ILE A 53 57.65 -32.71 -7.87
N ASP A 54 58.75 -32.87 -7.15
CA ASP A 54 58.72 -33.30 -5.75
C ASP A 54 59.79 -32.54 -4.95
N HIS A 55 59.91 -32.87 -3.67
CA HIS A 55 60.97 -32.34 -2.80
C HIS A 55 62.42 -32.50 -3.31
N THR A 56 62.69 -33.32 -4.32
CA THR A 56 64.03 -33.47 -4.94
C THR A 56 64.30 -32.49 -6.08
N THR A 57 63.26 -31.83 -6.61
CA THR A 57 63.38 -30.78 -7.63
C THR A 57 64.00 -29.50 -7.04
N ILE A 58 65.08 -29.00 -7.66
CA ILE A 58 65.83 -27.85 -7.14
C ILE A 58 65.35 -26.56 -7.82
N LEU A 59 64.67 -25.69 -7.06
CA LEU A 59 64.08 -24.42 -7.52
C LEU A 59 64.82 -23.18 -6.98
N ASP A 60 66.10 -23.33 -6.65
CA ASP A 60 66.90 -22.27 -6.03
C ASP A 60 67.08 -21.07 -6.95
N ASN A 61 66.60 -19.89 -6.51
CA ASN A 61 66.74 -18.62 -7.22
C ASN A 61 66.18 -18.64 -8.67
N VAL A 62 65.10 -19.39 -8.93
CA VAL A 62 64.39 -19.29 -10.22
C VAL A 62 63.88 -17.85 -10.43
N GLU A 63 64.16 -17.31 -11.60
CA GLU A 63 63.79 -15.96 -12.00
C GLU A 63 62.50 -16.00 -12.84
N SER A 64 61.37 -15.66 -12.22
CA SER A 64 60.10 -15.54 -12.94
C SER A 64 59.35 -14.30 -12.48
N LYS A 65 58.75 -13.57 -13.41
CA LYS A 65 57.81 -12.48 -13.10
C LYS A 65 56.39 -13.00 -12.87
N TYR A 66 56.00 -14.05 -13.59
CA TYR A 66 54.71 -14.72 -13.51
C TYR A 66 54.75 -16.05 -14.28
N ILE A 67 53.81 -16.95 -13.99
CA ILE A 67 53.58 -18.21 -14.69
C ILE A 67 52.08 -18.41 -14.97
N TYR A 68 51.76 -19.41 -15.79
CA TYR A 68 50.38 -19.87 -16.03
C TYR A 68 50.20 -21.29 -15.48
N LEU A 69 49.05 -21.56 -14.86
CA LEU A 69 48.67 -22.90 -14.40
C LEU A 69 47.66 -23.59 -15.33
N LEU A 70 47.20 -22.91 -16.38
CA LEU A 70 46.46 -23.50 -17.48
C LEU A 70 47.13 -23.14 -18.81
N GLU A 71 47.26 -24.13 -19.69
CA GLU A 71 47.69 -23.99 -21.07
C GLU A 71 46.67 -23.16 -21.83
N GLU A 72 45.40 -23.55 -21.76
CA GLU A 72 44.26 -22.89 -22.37
C GLU A 72 43.49 -22.03 -21.36
N PRO A 73 42.93 -20.88 -21.76
CA PRO A 73 42.13 -20.06 -20.86
C PRO A 73 40.82 -20.76 -20.48
N LYS A 74 40.28 -20.44 -19.30
CA LYS A 74 38.97 -20.94 -18.85
C LYS A 74 37.87 -20.54 -19.84
N PRO A 75 36.81 -21.36 -20.01
CA PRO A 75 35.71 -21.06 -20.93
C PRO A 75 35.19 -19.64 -20.75
N GLU A 76 35.04 -18.91 -21.87
CA GLU A 76 34.51 -17.54 -21.93
C GLU A 76 35.36 -16.46 -21.23
N THR A 77 36.63 -16.74 -20.92
CA THR A 77 37.55 -15.77 -20.29
C THR A 77 38.93 -15.80 -20.96
N ASP A 78 39.79 -14.82 -20.64
CA ASP A 78 41.22 -14.86 -20.94
C ASP A 78 42.06 -15.38 -19.75
N ASP A 79 41.43 -15.98 -18.73
CA ASP A 79 42.11 -16.44 -17.50
C ASP A 79 42.78 -17.80 -17.70
N ARG A 80 44.11 -17.78 -17.78
CA ARG A 80 45.00 -18.96 -17.83
C ARG A 80 45.56 -19.35 -16.45
N GLU A 81 44.89 -18.92 -15.38
CA GLU A 81 45.35 -19.03 -13.99
C GLU A 81 46.76 -18.50 -13.77
N ARG A 82 46.95 -17.24 -14.16
CA ARG A 82 48.22 -16.55 -13.95
C ARG A 82 48.58 -16.50 -12.45
N ARG A 83 49.82 -16.84 -12.10
CA ARG A 83 50.37 -16.65 -10.75
C ARG A 83 51.57 -15.69 -10.77
N PRO A 84 51.62 -14.69 -9.86
CA PRO A 84 50.53 -14.27 -8.98
C PRO A 84 49.33 -13.75 -9.77
N SER A 85 48.12 -13.81 -9.22
CA SER A 85 46.89 -13.38 -9.92
C SER A 85 46.88 -11.89 -10.26
N SER A 86 47.69 -11.09 -9.56
CA SER A 86 48.00 -9.71 -9.93
C SER A 86 49.45 -9.37 -9.55
N ARG A 87 50.06 -8.37 -10.20
CA ARG A 87 51.47 -7.95 -9.98
C ARG A 87 52.48 -9.04 -10.41
N TYR A 88 53.76 -8.84 -10.07
CA TYR A 88 54.86 -9.76 -10.38
C TYR A 88 55.36 -10.43 -9.11
N PHE A 89 55.90 -11.65 -9.24
CA PHE A 89 56.66 -12.30 -8.18
C PHE A 89 57.80 -11.39 -7.69
N GLN A 90 58.00 -11.35 -6.38
CA GLN A 90 59.21 -10.85 -5.75
C GLN A 90 60.27 -11.96 -5.72
N LYS A 91 61.52 -11.58 -5.39
CA LYS A 91 62.64 -12.52 -5.32
C LYS A 91 62.32 -13.65 -4.32
N GLY A 92 62.27 -14.88 -4.82
CA GLY A 92 62.02 -16.09 -4.03
C GLY A 92 60.55 -16.51 -3.91
N ASP A 93 59.59 -15.73 -4.43
CA ASP A 93 58.18 -16.07 -4.36
C ASP A 93 57.85 -17.33 -5.18
N PHE A 94 58.44 -17.45 -6.38
CA PHE A 94 58.28 -18.63 -7.23
C PHE A 94 58.68 -19.91 -6.49
N THR A 95 59.87 -19.91 -5.89
CA THR A 95 60.38 -21.04 -5.11
C THR A 95 59.41 -21.38 -3.97
N LYS A 96 58.98 -20.39 -3.18
CA LYS A 96 58.06 -20.61 -2.05
C LYS A 96 56.68 -21.14 -2.48
N LEU A 97 56.22 -20.80 -3.68
CA LEU A 97 54.93 -21.24 -4.19
C LEU A 97 54.91 -22.75 -4.52
N PHE A 98 56.03 -23.29 -4.96
CA PHE A 98 56.15 -24.68 -5.42
C PHE A 98 56.98 -25.58 -4.50
N GLN A 99 57.60 -25.02 -3.47
CA GLN A 99 58.40 -25.79 -2.52
C GLN A 99 57.49 -26.69 -1.66
N GLU A 100 57.70 -28.00 -1.74
CA GLU A 100 57.06 -28.96 -0.85
C GLU A 100 57.69 -28.90 0.55
N VAL A 101 56.85 -28.84 1.59
CA VAL A 101 57.26 -28.93 3.00
C VAL A 101 56.90 -30.31 3.53
N LEU A 102 57.91 -31.11 3.86
CA LEU A 102 57.73 -32.54 4.19
C LEU A 102 57.44 -32.81 5.67
N ASN A 103 57.81 -31.89 6.56
CA ASN A 103 57.78 -32.14 8.00
C ASN A 103 56.59 -31.46 8.67
N THR A 104 55.37 -31.82 8.25
CA THR A 104 54.14 -31.28 8.86
C THR A 104 53.51 -32.22 9.88
N VAL A 105 52.76 -31.62 10.82
CA VAL A 105 51.74 -32.24 11.66
C VAL A 105 50.38 -31.74 11.16
N ASP A 106 49.51 -32.66 10.76
CA ASP A 106 48.19 -32.33 10.20
C ASP A 106 47.14 -32.42 11.32
N LEU A 107 46.53 -31.28 11.67
CA LEU A 107 45.45 -31.18 12.64
C LEU A 107 44.10 -31.13 11.91
N ILE A 108 43.18 -32.02 12.26
CA ILE A 108 41.87 -32.15 11.59
C ILE A 108 40.76 -31.78 12.57
N PHE A 109 40.00 -30.73 12.22
CA PHE A 109 38.84 -30.27 12.97
C PHE A 109 37.59 -30.57 12.17
N ARG A 110 36.58 -31.19 12.78
CA ARG A 110 35.37 -31.65 12.06
C ARG A 110 34.19 -30.68 12.14
N ASP A 111 34.20 -29.79 13.13
CA ASP A 111 33.09 -28.88 13.45
C ASP A 111 33.56 -27.41 13.43
N GLY A 112 34.41 -27.06 12.46
CA GLY A 112 35.09 -25.77 12.41
C GLY A 112 36.16 -25.61 13.50
N VAL A 113 36.71 -24.39 13.60
CA VAL A 113 37.83 -24.07 14.51
C VAL A 113 37.50 -22.82 15.31
N ASP A 114 37.51 -22.90 16.64
CA ASP A 114 37.49 -21.69 17.49
C ASP A 114 38.88 -21.05 17.43
N ALA A 115 38.98 -19.92 16.72
CA ALA A 115 40.26 -19.24 16.48
C ALA A 115 40.99 -18.83 17.78
N LYS A 116 40.25 -18.54 18.86
CA LYS A 116 40.84 -18.12 20.14
C LYS A 116 41.36 -19.31 20.92
N ALA A 117 40.60 -20.41 20.96
CA ALA A 117 41.07 -21.68 21.52
C ALA A 117 42.28 -22.20 20.74
N PHE A 118 42.22 -22.13 19.41
CA PHE A 118 43.32 -22.54 18.53
C PHE A 118 44.59 -21.75 18.80
N MET A 119 44.56 -20.42 18.77
CA MET A 119 45.76 -19.59 18.98
C MET A 119 46.31 -19.70 20.41
N SER A 120 45.45 -19.92 21.40
CA SER A 120 45.88 -20.15 22.79
C SER A 120 46.63 -21.48 22.90
N SER A 121 46.05 -22.53 22.29
CA SER A 121 46.63 -23.88 22.28
C SER A 121 47.93 -23.93 21.49
N PHE A 122 47.98 -23.26 20.33
CA PHE A 122 49.19 -23.18 19.51
C PHE A 122 50.36 -22.58 20.28
N LYS A 123 50.14 -21.48 21.01
CA LYS A 123 51.18 -20.86 21.85
C LYS A 123 51.56 -21.74 23.05
N GLN A 124 50.57 -22.35 23.69
CA GLN A 124 50.80 -23.18 24.87
C GLN A 124 51.62 -24.43 24.54
N VAL A 125 51.20 -25.16 23.50
CA VAL A 125 51.90 -26.35 23.00
C VAL A 125 53.32 -25.99 22.56
N GLN A 126 53.52 -24.81 21.96
CA GLN A 126 54.85 -24.32 21.60
C GLN A 126 55.75 -24.15 22.83
N VAL A 127 55.23 -23.57 23.91
CA VAL A 127 55.98 -23.34 25.15
C VAL A 127 56.26 -24.66 25.89
N GLU A 128 55.25 -25.52 26.02
CA GLU A 128 55.34 -26.80 26.73
C GLU A 128 56.28 -27.79 26.03
N ASN A 129 56.40 -27.68 24.72
CA ASN A 129 57.35 -28.43 23.92
C ASN A 129 58.66 -27.65 23.69
N GLN A 130 59.20 -27.03 24.75
CA GLN A 130 60.53 -26.38 24.77
C GLN A 130 60.76 -25.30 23.70
N GLY A 131 59.70 -24.66 23.19
CA GLY A 131 59.82 -23.63 22.16
C GLY A 131 60.13 -24.20 20.78
N ILE A 132 59.82 -25.47 20.50
CA ILE A 132 59.98 -26.06 19.16
C ILE A 132 59.41 -25.08 18.13
N PRO A 133 60.16 -24.74 17.08
CA PRO A 133 59.71 -23.81 16.06
C PRO A 133 58.56 -24.46 15.27
N MET A 134 57.33 -24.10 15.62
CA MET A 134 56.12 -24.49 14.91
C MET A 134 55.65 -23.33 14.04
N LYS A 135 55.29 -23.59 12.78
CA LYS A 135 54.72 -22.58 11.89
C LYS A 135 53.49 -23.16 11.19
N ILE A 136 52.44 -22.36 11.07
CA ILE A 136 51.27 -22.75 10.28
C ILE A 136 51.68 -22.72 8.81
N GLN A 137 51.68 -23.88 8.17
CA GLN A 137 52.03 -24.07 6.77
C GLN A 137 50.83 -23.81 5.87
N SER A 138 49.68 -24.42 6.19
CA SER A 138 48.42 -24.19 5.48
C SER A 138 47.23 -24.37 6.41
N MET A 139 46.12 -23.73 6.03
CA MET A 139 44.80 -23.97 6.60
C MET A 139 43.84 -24.18 5.42
N GLU A 140 43.27 -25.38 5.35
CA GLU A 140 42.48 -25.85 4.22
C GLU A 140 41.07 -26.19 4.68
N ASN A 141 40.07 -25.56 4.07
CA ASN A 141 38.68 -25.98 4.20
C ASN A 141 38.44 -27.17 3.26
N LYS A 142 38.07 -28.33 3.81
CA LYS A 142 37.81 -29.57 3.07
C LYS A 142 36.33 -29.78 2.74
N GLY A 143 35.45 -28.83 3.10
CA GLY A 143 34.00 -28.98 3.02
C GLY A 143 33.42 -29.63 4.28
N ASP A 144 32.08 -29.64 4.41
CA ASP A 144 31.34 -30.28 5.49
C ASP A 144 31.74 -29.88 6.93
N GLY A 145 32.24 -28.65 7.10
CA GLY A 145 32.75 -28.16 8.39
C GLY A 145 34.15 -28.65 8.75
N VAL A 146 34.78 -29.46 7.90
CA VAL A 146 36.11 -30.01 8.12
C VAL A 146 37.20 -29.00 7.73
N VAL A 147 38.04 -28.65 8.69
CA VAL A 147 39.20 -27.78 8.50
C VAL A 147 40.47 -28.57 8.83
N VAL A 148 41.44 -28.56 7.91
CA VAL A 148 42.75 -29.17 8.10
C VAL A 148 43.79 -28.07 8.23
N ILE A 149 44.52 -28.05 9.34
CA ILE A 149 45.61 -27.10 9.58
C ILE A 149 46.92 -27.89 9.62
N ARG A 150 47.84 -27.56 8.70
CA ARG A 150 49.15 -28.18 8.63
C ARG A 150 50.17 -27.32 9.35
N ILE A 151 50.91 -27.92 10.28
CA ILE A 151 51.94 -27.23 11.08
C ILE A 151 53.31 -27.78 10.69
N ASP A 152 54.16 -26.93 10.14
CA ASP A 152 55.57 -27.21 9.91
C ASP A 152 56.32 -27.34 11.25
N VAL A 153 57.07 -28.44 11.39
CA VAL A 153 57.88 -28.78 12.57
C VAL A 153 59.25 -29.30 12.13
N PRO A 154 60.30 -29.20 12.96
CA PRO A 154 61.60 -29.78 12.66
C PRO A 154 61.53 -31.29 12.37
N PRO A 155 62.36 -31.83 11.46
CA PRO A 155 62.35 -33.25 11.07
C PRO A 155 62.47 -34.23 12.24
N GLU A 156 63.22 -33.85 13.28
CA GLU A 156 63.46 -34.62 14.49
C GLU A 156 62.31 -34.58 15.50
N THR A 157 61.22 -33.85 15.21
CA THR A 157 60.07 -33.69 16.09
C THR A 157 59.22 -34.95 16.14
N GLU A 158 58.85 -35.37 17.35
CA GLU A 158 57.87 -36.44 17.56
C GLU A 158 56.45 -35.95 17.23
N LYS A 159 56.07 -36.06 15.95
CA LYS A 159 54.82 -35.53 15.37
C LYS A 159 53.55 -35.97 16.12
N GLU A 160 53.50 -37.23 16.54
CA GLU A 160 52.36 -37.78 17.30
C GLU A 160 52.20 -37.11 18.66
N LYS A 161 53.30 -36.81 19.34
CA LYS A 161 53.30 -36.09 20.62
C LYS A 161 52.74 -34.68 20.43
N ILE A 162 53.25 -33.93 19.44
CA ILE A 162 52.75 -32.58 19.14
C ILE A 162 51.26 -32.60 18.79
N HIS A 163 50.81 -33.55 17.97
CA HIS A 163 49.40 -33.69 17.64
C HIS A 163 48.54 -33.93 18.89
N ARG A 164 48.92 -34.90 19.73
CA ARG A 164 48.19 -35.23 20.96
C ARG A 164 48.12 -34.04 21.92
N ASP A 165 49.28 -33.45 22.24
CA ASP A 165 49.40 -32.30 23.14
C ASP A 165 48.52 -31.15 22.63
N PHE A 166 48.48 -30.93 21.31
CA PHE A 166 47.66 -29.89 20.71
C PHE A 166 46.17 -30.14 20.84
N ILE A 167 45.69 -31.34 20.47
CA ILE A 167 44.26 -31.65 20.52
C ILE A 167 43.72 -31.64 21.96
N GLU A 168 44.50 -32.13 22.92
CA GLU A 168 44.13 -32.06 24.34
C GLU A 168 44.01 -30.62 24.83
N THR A 169 45.04 -29.81 24.58
CA THR A 169 45.07 -28.39 24.96
C THR A 169 43.95 -27.60 24.28
N TYR A 170 43.66 -27.89 23.01
CA TYR A 170 42.57 -27.26 22.26
C TYR A 170 41.20 -27.56 22.87
N ASN A 171 40.91 -28.83 23.15
CA ASN A 171 39.64 -29.22 23.75
C ASN A 171 39.45 -28.61 25.15
N GLU A 172 40.51 -28.50 25.94
CA GLU A 172 40.46 -27.81 27.23
C GLU A 172 40.18 -26.32 27.07
N ASN A 173 40.88 -25.64 26.16
CA ASN A 173 40.68 -24.22 25.91
C ASN A 173 39.28 -23.89 25.38
N VAL A 174 38.70 -24.74 24.53
CA VAL A 174 37.30 -24.61 24.09
C VAL A 174 36.35 -24.69 25.30
N ARG A 175 36.51 -25.70 26.17
CA ARG A 175 35.67 -25.85 27.38
C ARG A 175 35.77 -24.63 28.30
N VAL A 176 36.99 -24.13 28.55
CA VAL A 176 37.21 -22.95 29.40
C VAL A 176 36.56 -21.71 28.80
N LEU A 177 36.62 -21.54 27.48
CA LEU A 177 35.97 -20.43 26.79
C LEU A 177 34.45 -20.52 26.86
N ASP A 178 33.89 -21.70 26.63
CA ASP A 178 32.44 -21.95 26.72
C ASP A 178 31.91 -21.66 28.11
N GLU A 179 32.57 -22.15 29.16
CA GLU A 179 32.20 -21.86 30.55
C GLU A 179 32.24 -20.36 30.85
N LYS A 180 33.25 -19.65 30.33
CA LYS A 180 33.39 -18.20 30.50
C LYS A 180 32.27 -17.45 29.81
N TYR A 181 31.88 -17.85 28.60
CA TYR A 181 30.76 -17.26 27.88
C TYR A 181 29.43 -17.53 28.59
N GLN A 182 29.20 -18.76 29.07
CA GLN A 182 27.99 -19.12 29.81
C GLN A 182 27.87 -18.34 31.12
N LYS A 183 28.96 -18.18 31.88
CA LYS A 183 28.97 -17.35 33.11
C LYS A 183 28.65 -15.89 32.80
N LYS A 184 29.21 -15.34 31.72
CA LYS A 184 28.94 -13.95 31.30
C LYS A 184 27.48 -13.76 30.87
N LEU A 185 26.91 -14.73 30.15
CA LEU A 185 25.49 -14.75 29.77
C LEU A 185 24.57 -14.80 31.00
N GLN A 186 24.89 -15.63 31.98
CA GLN A 186 24.11 -15.70 33.23
C GLN A 186 24.18 -14.38 34.02
N GLU A 187 25.35 -13.76 34.09
CA GLU A 187 25.53 -12.48 34.78
C GLU A 187 24.76 -11.33 34.10
N ILE A 188 24.77 -11.27 32.77
CA ILE A 188 23.98 -10.30 32.00
C ILE A 188 22.48 -10.52 32.24
N LYS A 189 22.01 -11.76 32.19
CA LYS A 189 20.59 -12.10 32.48
C LYS A 189 20.19 -11.67 33.89
N ARG A 190 21.10 -11.86 34.87
CA ARG A 190 20.89 -11.42 36.26
C ARG A 190 20.74 -9.91 36.36
N GLN A 191 21.61 -9.14 35.68
CA GLN A 191 21.56 -7.67 35.69
C GLN A 191 20.28 -7.13 35.03
N ILE A 192 19.86 -7.72 33.92
CA ILE A 192 18.60 -7.35 33.26
C ILE A 192 17.40 -7.55 34.21
N ASN A 193 17.34 -8.72 34.86
CA ASN A 193 16.26 -9.00 35.81
C ASN A 193 16.27 -8.07 37.02
N GLN A 194 17.45 -7.67 37.51
CA GLN A 194 17.57 -6.68 38.59
C GLN A 194 17.07 -5.30 38.15
N ASN A 195 17.43 -4.84 36.95
CA ASN A 195 16.97 -3.57 36.41
C ASN A 195 15.45 -3.54 36.20
N ILE A 196 14.85 -4.67 35.79
CA ILE A 196 13.39 -4.82 35.68
C ILE A 196 12.74 -4.72 37.05
N GLN A 197 13.27 -5.41 38.07
CA GLN A 197 12.72 -5.31 39.43
C GLN A 197 12.86 -3.90 40.02
N GLU A 198 13.96 -3.20 39.76
CA GLU A 198 14.17 -1.82 40.22
C GLU A 198 13.24 -0.83 39.52
N SER A 199 13.03 -0.98 38.21
CA SER A 199 12.10 -0.12 37.46
C SER A 199 10.66 -0.33 37.92
N GLU A 200 10.26 -1.58 38.17
CA GLU A 200 8.93 -1.93 38.67
C GLU A 200 8.72 -1.42 40.09
N ARG A 201 9.73 -1.52 40.96
CA ARG A 201 9.67 -0.94 42.31
C ARG A 201 9.57 0.58 42.29
N LYS A 202 10.28 1.24 41.37
CA LYS A 202 10.21 2.70 41.20
C LYS A 202 8.83 3.15 40.72
N TYR A 203 8.25 2.41 39.77
CA TYR A 203 6.89 2.64 39.30
C TYR A 203 5.85 2.49 40.43
N GLN A 204 5.98 1.46 41.27
CA GLN A 204 5.06 1.26 42.41
C GLN A 204 5.17 2.37 43.47
N ILE A 205 6.37 2.93 43.68
CA ILE A 205 6.56 4.08 44.57
C ILE A 205 5.92 5.35 43.99
N GLU A 206 6.13 5.63 42.69
CA GLU A 206 5.50 6.77 42.02
C GLU A 206 3.97 6.67 42.01
N LEU A 207 3.43 5.46 41.85
CA LEU A 207 1.99 5.20 41.93
C LEU A 207 1.45 5.48 43.34
N ALA A 208 2.13 4.97 44.38
CA ALA A 208 1.73 5.20 45.78
C ALA A 208 1.84 6.68 46.19
N GLU A 209 2.84 7.42 45.68
CA GLU A 209 2.97 8.86 45.89
C GLU A 209 1.85 9.66 45.21
N SER A 210 1.47 9.25 43.99
CA SER A 210 0.34 9.82 43.26
C SER A 210 -1.00 9.58 43.98
N GLU A 211 -1.23 8.36 44.45
CA GLU A 211 -2.42 8.00 45.24
C GLU A 211 -2.48 8.76 46.57
N ARG A 212 -1.34 8.94 47.24
CA ARG A 212 -1.27 9.73 48.48
C ARG A 212 -1.55 11.20 48.24
N LYS A 213 -1.06 11.79 47.14
CA LYS A 213 -1.41 13.15 46.72
C LYS A 213 -2.91 13.29 46.46
N HIS A 214 -3.49 12.32 45.75
CA HIS A 214 -4.91 12.31 45.45
C HIS A 214 -5.77 12.19 46.71
N GLN A 215 -5.35 11.40 47.70
CA GLN A 215 -6.07 11.29 48.98
C GLN A 215 -6.01 12.56 49.84
N ILE A 216 -4.90 13.29 49.82
CA ILE A 216 -4.78 14.60 50.50
C ILE A 216 -5.71 15.63 49.84
N GLU A 217 -5.74 15.66 48.51
CA GLU A 217 -6.61 16.54 47.72
C GLU A 217 -8.10 16.22 47.95
N LEU A 218 -8.45 14.92 48.02
CA LEU A 218 -9.80 14.47 48.38
C LEU A 218 -10.21 14.82 49.82
N ALA A 219 -9.27 14.87 50.77
CA ALA A 219 -9.54 15.28 52.15
C ALA A 219 -9.79 16.80 52.27
N GLU A 220 -9.09 17.61 51.46
CA GLU A 220 -9.33 19.06 51.35
C GLU A 220 -10.66 19.37 50.67
N ILE A 221 -11.02 18.62 49.61
CA ILE A 221 -12.31 18.73 48.91
C ILE A 221 -13.49 18.32 49.81
N LYS A 222 -13.32 17.31 50.68
CA LYS A 222 -14.36 16.89 51.66
C LYS A 222 -14.65 17.95 52.72
N LYS A 223 -13.67 18.78 53.09
CA LYS A 223 -13.88 19.91 54.01
C LYS A 223 -14.69 21.06 53.39
N GLN A 224 -14.61 21.24 52.07
CA GLN A 224 -15.34 22.28 51.34
C GLN A 224 -16.79 21.89 50.98
N ASN A 225 -17.09 20.60 50.81
CA ASN A 225 -18.37 20.13 50.27
C ASN A 225 -19.52 19.93 51.29
N ALA A 226 -19.33 20.15 52.59
CA ALA A 226 -20.40 19.97 53.60
C ALA A 226 -21.53 21.02 53.57
N ARG A 227 -21.61 21.89 52.53
CA ARG A 227 -22.49 23.07 52.53
C ARG A 227 -23.47 23.20 51.35
N SER A 228 -23.51 22.27 50.37
CA SER A 228 -24.36 22.45 49.18
C SER A 228 -24.74 21.13 48.49
N GLU A 229 -25.46 20.24 49.20
CA GLU A 229 -25.81 18.90 48.70
C GLU A 229 -27.25 18.81 48.09
N GLU A 230 -28.16 19.74 48.38
CA GLU A 230 -29.54 19.68 47.83
C GLU A 230 -29.67 20.24 46.40
N GLN A 231 -28.85 21.23 46.01
CA GLN A 231 -28.89 21.79 44.65
C GLN A 231 -28.24 20.86 43.60
N LYS A 232 -27.38 19.93 44.02
CA LYS A 232 -26.63 19.01 43.14
C LYS A 232 -27.49 17.90 42.54
N ASN A 233 -28.50 17.42 43.26
CA ASN A 233 -29.30 16.27 42.81
C ASN A 233 -30.21 16.61 41.61
N HIS A 234 -30.65 17.85 41.48
CA HIS A 234 -31.40 18.30 40.29
C HIS A 234 -30.48 18.49 39.07
N MET A 235 -29.24 18.93 39.30
CA MET A 235 -28.27 19.21 38.24
C MET A 235 -27.61 17.94 37.69
N MET A 236 -27.42 16.90 38.52
CA MET A 236 -26.89 15.59 38.11
C MET A 236 -27.85 14.79 37.19
N SER A 237 -29.17 15.00 37.31
CA SER A 237 -30.14 14.45 36.36
C SER A 237 -30.04 15.10 34.98
N LEU A 238 -29.67 16.39 34.90
CA LEU A 238 -29.48 17.11 33.65
C LEU A 238 -28.14 16.75 32.97
N VAL A 239 -27.07 16.59 33.76
CA VAL A 239 -25.72 16.31 33.25
C VAL A 239 -25.60 14.90 32.65
N ASN A 240 -26.26 13.89 33.22
CA ASN A 240 -26.29 12.54 32.66
C ASN A 240 -27.09 12.43 31.35
N HIS A 241 -27.99 13.38 31.07
CA HIS A 241 -28.69 13.46 29.78
C HIS A 241 -27.85 14.19 28.69
N ILE A 242 -26.82 14.93 29.11
CA ILE A 242 -25.96 15.74 28.22
C ILE A 242 -24.69 14.96 27.79
N PHE A 243 -24.14 14.11 28.64
CA PHE A 243 -22.84 13.45 28.39
C PHE A 243 -22.87 12.17 27.54
N GLN A 244 -24.04 11.60 27.20
CA GLN A 244 -24.14 10.55 26.17
C GLN A 244 -24.19 11.09 24.72
N LYS A 245 -24.19 12.43 24.54
CA LYS A 245 -24.40 13.09 23.24
C LYS A 245 -23.17 13.76 22.62
N SER A 246 -21.95 13.56 23.14
CA SER A 246 -20.78 14.36 22.76
C SER A 246 -19.71 13.67 21.89
N THR A 247 -19.98 12.50 21.32
CA THR A 247 -19.19 11.99 20.18
C THR A 247 -20.15 11.59 19.06
N SER A 248 -20.18 12.37 17.97
CA SER A 248 -20.99 12.05 16.79
C SER A 248 -20.57 10.69 16.23
N SER A 249 -21.49 9.74 16.20
CA SER A 249 -21.22 8.41 15.64
C SER A 249 -21.49 8.42 14.13
N ASN A 250 -20.77 7.57 13.37
CA ASN A 250 -21.10 7.33 11.96
C ASN A 250 -22.01 6.11 11.84
N TYR A 251 -23.06 6.25 11.05
CA TYR A 251 -23.99 5.18 10.73
C TYR A 251 -24.12 5.00 9.22
N LEU A 252 -24.26 3.73 8.82
CA LEU A 252 -24.74 3.35 7.49
C LEU A 252 -26.12 2.72 7.65
N VAL A 253 -27.08 3.20 6.88
CA VAL A 253 -28.43 2.65 6.79
C VAL A 253 -28.67 2.23 5.35
N THR A 254 -29.14 1.00 5.14
CA THR A 254 -29.68 0.60 3.83
C THR A 254 -31.16 0.32 3.95
N LEU A 255 -31.96 0.89 3.04
CA LEU A 255 -33.39 0.59 2.88
C LEU A 255 -33.58 -0.16 1.57
N ASN A 256 -33.73 -1.47 1.64
CA ASN A 256 -33.88 -2.34 0.48
C ASN A 256 -35.35 -2.64 0.18
N PHE A 257 -35.82 -2.17 -0.97
CA PHE A 257 -37.14 -2.46 -1.53
C PHE A 257 -37.07 -3.79 -2.28
N GLU A 258 -37.37 -4.89 -1.59
CA GLU A 258 -37.12 -6.25 -2.08
C GLU A 258 -38.09 -6.68 -3.20
N ALA A 259 -39.31 -6.15 -3.20
CA ALA A 259 -40.35 -6.45 -4.18
C ALA A 259 -41.44 -5.37 -4.19
N GLY A 260 -42.29 -5.40 -5.22
CA GLY A 260 -43.44 -4.52 -5.36
C GLY A 260 -43.21 -3.35 -6.30
N ASN A 261 -44.22 -2.48 -6.40
CA ASN A 261 -44.21 -1.27 -7.21
C ASN A 261 -45.26 -0.28 -6.69
N PHE A 262 -45.41 0.89 -7.31
CA PHE A 262 -46.38 1.89 -6.87
C PHE A 262 -47.85 1.46 -7.02
N GLU A 263 -48.16 0.45 -7.85
CA GLU A 263 -49.53 -0.07 -8.05
C GLU A 263 -49.92 -1.11 -6.99
N THR A 264 -48.97 -1.96 -6.61
CA THR A 264 -49.18 -3.09 -5.68
C THR A 264 -48.66 -2.81 -4.27
N GLY A 265 -47.96 -1.70 -4.08
CA GLY A 265 -47.24 -1.37 -2.86
C GLY A 265 -45.89 -2.08 -2.78
N PHE A 266 -45.14 -1.81 -1.72
CA PHE A 266 -43.86 -2.43 -1.44
C PHE A 266 -44.00 -3.31 -0.19
N PRO A 267 -44.34 -4.60 -0.34
CA PRO A 267 -44.70 -5.49 0.76
C PRO A 267 -43.54 -5.79 1.71
N VAL A 268 -42.30 -5.67 1.24
CA VAL A 268 -41.10 -5.91 2.06
C VAL A 268 -40.05 -4.85 1.78
N ILE A 269 -39.83 -3.99 2.77
CA ILE A 269 -38.73 -3.05 2.83
C ILE A 269 -37.86 -3.45 4.01
N ARG A 270 -36.59 -3.79 3.75
CA ARG A 270 -35.64 -4.15 4.80
C ARG A 270 -34.74 -2.98 5.12
N ALA A 271 -34.75 -2.57 6.39
CA ALA A 271 -33.82 -1.58 6.92
C ALA A 271 -32.68 -2.29 7.64
N ASN A 272 -31.44 -2.07 7.22
CA ASN A 272 -30.26 -2.55 7.94
C ASN A 272 -29.46 -1.33 8.43
N ILE A 273 -28.99 -1.38 9.69
CA ILE A 273 -28.25 -0.29 10.33
C ILE A 273 -26.90 -0.83 10.83
N TRP A 274 -25.81 -0.20 10.39
CA TRP A 274 -24.45 -0.43 10.88
C TRP A 274 -23.94 0.81 11.61
N SER A 275 -23.08 0.61 12.59
CA SER A 275 -22.38 1.66 13.35
C SER A 275 -20.90 1.31 13.44
N ASP A 276 -20.02 2.30 13.45
CA ASP A 276 -18.57 2.05 13.55
C ASP A 276 -18.15 1.27 14.81
N SER A 277 -18.97 1.31 15.86
CA SER A 277 -18.73 0.58 17.11
C SER A 277 -19.09 -0.91 17.05
N HIS A 278 -19.79 -1.38 16.01
CA HIS A 278 -20.28 -2.75 15.91
C HIS A 278 -20.18 -3.31 14.48
N PRO A 279 -19.57 -4.50 14.28
CA PRO A 279 -19.33 -5.04 12.94
C PRO A 279 -20.57 -5.61 12.25
N LEU A 280 -21.65 -5.91 12.99
CA LEU A 280 -22.84 -6.58 12.48
C LEU A 280 -24.04 -5.63 12.43
N PRO A 281 -24.90 -5.72 11.39
CA PRO A 281 -26.07 -4.87 11.28
C PRO A 281 -27.20 -5.29 12.21
N ILE A 282 -28.01 -4.30 12.56
CA ILE A 282 -29.35 -4.52 13.09
C ILE A 282 -30.33 -4.44 11.91
N SER A 283 -31.29 -5.37 11.84
CA SER A 283 -32.22 -5.49 10.72
C SER A 283 -33.68 -5.38 11.15
N PHE A 284 -34.45 -4.60 10.41
CA PHE A 284 -35.90 -4.43 10.58
C PHE A 284 -36.62 -4.59 9.25
N ARG A 285 -37.91 -4.88 9.32
CA ARG A 285 -38.78 -4.94 8.14
C ARG A 285 -39.95 -3.98 8.32
N GLY A 286 -40.32 -3.34 7.22
CA GLY A 286 -41.52 -2.53 7.06
C GLY A 286 -42.14 -2.80 5.69
N ASN A 287 -43.24 -2.12 5.41
CA ASN A 287 -43.88 -2.13 4.10
C ASN A 287 -44.48 -0.75 3.81
N LEU A 288 -44.76 -0.49 2.54
CA LEU A 288 -45.48 0.71 2.10
C LEU A 288 -46.66 0.29 1.25
N THR A 289 -47.80 0.93 1.44
CA THR A 289 -49.01 0.69 0.63
C THR A 289 -48.86 1.22 -0.80
N PRO A 290 -49.68 0.75 -1.76
CA PRO A 290 -49.78 1.34 -3.09
C PRO A 290 -49.92 2.86 -3.05
N LYS A 291 -49.27 3.54 -4.01
CA LYS A 291 -49.30 5.00 -4.14
C LYS A 291 -49.06 5.46 -5.58
N LEU A 292 -50.07 5.31 -6.42
CA LEU A 292 -50.07 5.67 -7.85
C LEU A 292 -49.88 7.17 -8.10
N GLU A 293 -50.17 8.01 -7.10
CA GLU A 293 -50.05 9.45 -7.21
C GLU A 293 -48.58 9.90 -7.27
N ILE A 294 -47.64 9.13 -6.71
CA ILE A 294 -46.21 9.46 -6.75
C ILE A 294 -45.66 9.42 -8.20
N PRO A 295 -45.85 8.32 -8.98
CA PRO A 295 -45.48 8.31 -10.39
C PRO A 295 -46.12 9.42 -11.22
N GLN A 296 -47.41 9.71 -10.98
CA GLN A 296 -48.11 10.78 -11.73
C GLN A 296 -47.51 12.15 -11.43
N LEU A 297 -47.35 12.47 -10.14
CA LEU A 297 -46.80 13.75 -9.71
C LEU A 297 -45.36 13.95 -10.20
N TYR A 298 -44.62 12.85 -10.35
CA TYR A 298 -43.26 12.85 -10.87
C TYR A 298 -43.25 13.25 -12.33
N GLN A 299 -44.12 12.63 -13.14
CA GLN A 299 -44.28 12.97 -14.56
C GLN A 299 -44.70 14.43 -14.71
N ASP A 300 -45.69 14.89 -13.94
CA ASP A 300 -46.17 16.27 -13.99
C ASP A 300 -45.05 17.27 -13.66
N TRP A 301 -44.26 16.99 -12.62
CA TRP A 301 -43.10 17.82 -12.27
C TRP A 301 -42.04 17.83 -13.39
N ARG A 302 -41.69 16.66 -13.90
CA ARG A 302 -40.66 16.49 -14.94
C ARG A 302 -41.04 17.24 -16.22
N GLU A 303 -42.26 17.05 -16.71
CA GLU A 303 -42.76 17.74 -17.91
C GLU A 303 -42.71 19.27 -17.76
N LYS A 304 -43.06 19.78 -16.58
CA LYS A 304 -43.01 21.23 -16.30
C LYS A 304 -41.58 21.74 -16.22
N TYR A 305 -40.67 20.98 -15.62
CA TYR A 305 -39.26 21.32 -15.52
C TYR A 305 -38.58 21.32 -16.89
N GLU A 306 -38.90 20.34 -17.75
CA GLU A 306 -38.45 20.30 -19.16
C GLU A 306 -38.97 21.53 -19.94
N GLN A 307 -40.26 21.85 -19.83
CA GLN A 307 -40.86 23.06 -20.43
C GLN A 307 -40.16 24.35 -19.98
N LEU A 308 -39.82 24.46 -18.69
CA LEU A 308 -39.10 25.62 -18.15
C LEU A 308 -37.69 25.73 -18.75
N THR A 309 -36.98 24.60 -18.84
CA THR A 309 -35.61 24.52 -19.36
C THR A 309 -35.54 24.91 -20.84
N GLU A 310 -36.52 24.48 -21.64
CA GLU A 310 -36.67 24.88 -23.05
C GLU A 310 -36.95 26.39 -23.16
N LEU A 311 -37.84 26.92 -22.32
CA LEU A 311 -38.22 28.33 -22.34
C LEU A 311 -37.06 29.27 -21.93
N HIS A 312 -36.26 28.88 -20.94
CA HIS A 312 -35.06 29.63 -20.54
C HIS A 312 -33.97 29.60 -21.61
N SER A 313 -33.93 28.55 -22.44
CA SER A 313 -33.07 28.51 -23.63
C SER A 313 -33.52 29.58 -24.65
N HIS A 314 -34.82 29.78 -24.84
CA HIS A 314 -35.36 30.84 -25.72
C HIS A 314 -35.13 32.27 -25.20
N LEU A 315 -34.99 32.47 -23.89
CA LEU A 315 -34.74 33.79 -23.28
C LEU A 315 -33.28 34.24 -23.36
N GLY A 316 -32.36 33.39 -23.85
CA GLY A 316 -30.92 33.64 -23.78
C GLY A 316 -30.37 33.69 -22.34
N LEU A 317 -31.15 33.22 -21.37
CA LEU A 317 -30.73 33.04 -19.97
C LEU A 317 -29.90 31.76 -19.77
N LEU A 318 -29.89 30.90 -20.79
CA LEU A 318 -28.94 29.82 -20.99
C LEU A 318 -28.19 30.12 -22.30
N PRO A 319 -26.86 29.95 -22.38
CA PRO A 319 -26.10 30.17 -23.61
C PRO A 319 -26.37 29.02 -24.60
N ARG A 320 -27.61 28.89 -25.08
CA ARG A 320 -28.08 27.82 -25.96
C ARG A 320 -28.77 28.44 -27.19
N ILE A 321 -28.03 28.46 -28.31
CA ILE A 321 -28.43 28.75 -29.72
C ILE A 321 -28.25 30.22 -30.18
N LYS A 322 -27.35 30.43 -31.16
CA LYS A 322 -27.46 31.53 -32.13
C LYS A 322 -28.68 31.26 -33.01
N MET A 323 -29.70 32.10 -32.94
CA MET A 323 -30.83 32.04 -33.88
C MET A 323 -30.32 32.03 -35.33
N LYS A 324 -30.76 31.06 -36.14
CA LYS A 324 -30.83 31.27 -37.59
C LYS A 324 -31.78 32.45 -37.80
N LYS A 325 -31.29 33.51 -38.46
CA LYS A 325 -31.95 34.82 -38.64
C LYS A 325 -33.31 34.82 -39.35
N GLU A 326 -33.96 33.66 -39.56
CA GLU A 326 -35.08 33.51 -40.50
C GLU A 326 -36.37 32.93 -39.91
N GLN A 327 -36.48 32.70 -38.59
CA GLN A 327 -37.77 32.38 -37.97
C GLN A 327 -38.35 33.58 -37.22
N THR A 328 -39.40 34.15 -37.80
CA THR A 328 -40.28 35.14 -37.15
C THR A 328 -41.13 34.46 -36.07
N THR A 329 -40.71 34.55 -34.81
CA THR A 329 -41.56 34.19 -33.68
C THR A 329 -42.27 35.45 -33.16
N ASN A 330 -43.60 35.52 -33.34
CA ASN A 330 -44.49 36.61 -32.91
C ASN A 330 -44.65 36.72 -31.37
N PHE A 331 -43.59 36.57 -30.58
CA PHE A 331 -43.65 36.65 -29.12
C PHE A 331 -42.71 37.74 -28.58
N SER A 332 -43.25 38.62 -27.73
CA SER A 332 -42.43 39.59 -27.00
C SER A 332 -41.64 38.89 -25.89
N LYS A 333 -40.41 39.33 -25.60
CA LYS A 333 -39.61 38.86 -24.46
C LYS A 333 -40.40 38.86 -23.15
N LYS A 334 -41.24 39.87 -22.97
CA LYS A 334 -42.13 40.03 -21.81
C LYS A 334 -43.18 38.92 -21.70
N ASP A 335 -43.63 38.35 -22.82
CA ASP A 335 -44.59 37.25 -22.83
C ASP A 335 -43.92 35.91 -22.49
N ILE A 336 -42.67 35.74 -22.91
CA ILE A 336 -41.86 34.57 -22.57
C ILE A 336 -41.50 34.58 -21.08
N GLU A 337 -41.10 35.72 -20.52
CA GLU A 337 -40.86 35.88 -19.07
C GLU A 337 -42.13 35.60 -18.23
N LYS A 338 -43.30 36.08 -18.66
CA LYS A 338 -44.58 35.76 -18.00
C LYS A 338 -44.89 34.27 -18.04
N LYS A 339 -44.65 33.61 -19.18
CA LYS A 339 -44.82 32.14 -19.32
C LYS A 339 -43.88 31.40 -18.37
N ALA A 340 -42.61 31.83 -18.28
CA ALA A 340 -41.62 31.24 -17.36
C ALA A 340 -42.09 31.38 -15.92
N GLN A 341 -42.52 32.57 -15.51
CA GLN A 341 -43.01 32.81 -14.15
C GLN A 341 -44.23 31.95 -13.79
N LYS A 342 -45.13 31.70 -14.77
CA LYS A 342 -46.27 30.79 -14.59
C LYS A 342 -45.84 29.34 -14.42
N ILE A 343 -44.87 28.87 -15.22
CA ILE A 343 -44.35 27.50 -15.08
C ILE A 343 -43.62 27.35 -13.75
N ILE A 344 -42.81 28.34 -13.35
CA ILE A 344 -42.14 28.37 -12.03
C ILE A 344 -43.16 28.26 -10.90
N SER A 345 -44.28 29.00 -10.96
CA SER A 345 -45.32 28.87 -9.92
C SER A 345 -45.97 27.49 -9.93
N GLN A 346 -46.19 26.89 -11.11
CA GLN A 346 -46.73 25.53 -11.21
C GLN A 346 -45.78 24.49 -10.61
N ILE A 347 -44.48 24.58 -10.90
CA ILE A 347 -43.48 23.68 -10.32
C ILE A 347 -43.47 23.83 -8.79
N ARG A 348 -43.51 25.06 -8.27
CA ARG A 348 -43.54 25.27 -6.80
C ARG A 348 -44.76 24.66 -6.12
N GLU A 349 -45.93 24.64 -6.77
CA GLU A 349 -47.09 23.95 -6.23
C GLU A 349 -46.90 22.42 -6.27
N LEU A 350 -46.36 21.88 -7.37
CA LEU A 350 -45.99 20.47 -7.47
C LEU A 350 -44.95 20.07 -6.41
N GLU A 351 -44.00 20.94 -6.09
CA GLU A 351 -43.00 20.69 -5.04
C GLU A 351 -43.62 20.58 -3.65
N LYS A 352 -44.61 21.44 -3.34
CA LYS A 352 -45.35 21.38 -2.08
C LYS A 352 -46.18 20.10 -2.00
N GLU A 353 -46.87 19.78 -3.08
CA GLU A 353 -47.65 18.55 -3.19
C GLU A 353 -46.75 17.32 -3.02
N TRP A 354 -45.58 17.32 -3.65
CA TRP A 354 -44.60 16.24 -3.57
C TRP A 354 -44.11 16.03 -2.14
N ARG A 355 -43.71 17.11 -1.46
CA ARG A 355 -43.28 17.05 -0.06
C ARG A 355 -44.37 16.50 0.85
N SER A 356 -45.61 16.95 0.65
CA SER A 356 -46.77 16.47 1.41
C SER A 356 -47.03 14.98 1.13
N LEU A 357 -47.11 14.60 -0.14
CA LEU A 357 -47.41 13.24 -0.58
C LEU A 357 -46.36 12.24 -0.12
N LEU A 358 -45.07 12.54 -0.35
CA LEU A 358 -43.95 11.70 0.04
C LEU A 358 -43.94 11.46 1.55
N ASN A 359 -44.06 12.53 2.35
CA ASN A 359 -44.01 12.40 3.80
C ASN A 359 -45.28 11.75 4.37
N ASN A 360 -46.44 11.94 3.77
CA ASN A 360 -47.65 11.21 4.15
C ASN A 360 -47.51 9.72 3.85
N TRP A 361 -46.93 9.36 2.70
CA TRP A 361 -46.68 7.98 2.32
C TRP A 361 -45.65 7.30 3.24
N LEU A 362 -44.54 7.98 3.55
CA LEU A 362 -43.53 7.46 4.48
C LEU A 362 -44.02 7.44 5.94
N ASN A 363 -45.11 8.14 6.28
CA ASN A 363 -45.75 8.04 7.58
C ASN A 363 -46.74 6.87 7.71
N ASP A 364 -46.87 6.03 6.67
CA ASP A 364 -47.68 4.80 6.75
C ASP A 364 -47.33 4.00 8.02
N PRO A 365 -48.30 3.54 8.82
CA PRO A 365 -48.04 2.86 10.09
C PRO A 365 -47.03 1.70 10.01
N ASN A 366 -46.98 0.99 8.88
CA ASN A 366 -46.08 -0.14 8.69
C ASN A 366 -44.65 0.28 8.31
N PHE A 367 -44.47 1.40 7.62
CA PHE A 367 -43.14 1.98 7.36
C PHE A 367 -42.63 2.81 8.55
N ASN A 368 -43.54 3.48 9.25
CA ASN A 368 -43.27 4.31 10.42
C ASN A 368 -42.50 3.54 11.52
N ARG A 369 -42.64 2.22 11.58
CA ARG A 369 -41.78 1.37 12.43
C ARG A 369 -40.29 1.55 12.14
N ILE A 370 -39.90 1.56 10.86
CA ILE A 370 -38.51 1.80 10.45
C ILE A 370 -38.10 3.21 10.88
N GLU A 371 -38.91 4.23 10.58
CA GLU A 371 -38.60 5.61 10.95
C GLU A 371 -38.42 5.79 12.46
N LYS A 372 -39.30 5.20 13.28
CA LYS A 372 -39.19 5.21 14.75
C LYS A 372 -37.88 4.59 15.24
N GLU A 373 -37.45 3.48 14.65
CA GLU A 373 -36.17 2.85 15.01
C GLU A 373 -34.98 3.76 14.65
N LEU A 374 -34.98 4.39 13.48
CA LEU A 374 -33.95 5.35 13.10
C LEU A 374 -33.91 6.52 14.08
N ARG A 375 -35.07 7.09 14.42
CA ARG A 375 -35.18 8.25 15.31
C ARG A 375 -34.84 7.95 16.76
N THR A 376 -35.09 6.73 17.22
CA THR A 376 -34.75 6.28 18.57
C THR A 376 -33.25 6.09 18.73
N ARG A 377 -32.56 5.72 17.65
CA ARG A 377 -31.13 5.34 17.69
C ARG A 377 -30.18 6.48 17.42
N PHE A 378 -30.57 7.42 16.56
CA PHE A 378 -29.67 8.48 16.13
C PHE A 378 -29.89 9.77 16.91
N ASN A 379 -28.80 10.46 17.17
CA ASN A 379 -28.80 11.85 17.61
C ASN A 379 -28.75 12.79 16.38
N PRO A 380 -29.33 14.01 16.47
CA PRO A 380 -29.26 15.00 15.39
C PRO A 380 -27.85 15.35 14.90
N SER A 381 -26.82 15.12 15.72
CA SER A 381 -25.40 15.35 15.43
C SER A 381 -24.70 14.16 14.77
N ASP A 382 -25.35 12.99 14.68
CA ASP A 382 -24.75 11.79 14.08
C ASP A 382 -24.66 11.91 12.56
N LYS A 383 -23.57 11.35 12.00
CA LYS A 383 -23.35 11.31 10.54
C LYS A 383 -24.02 10.06 9.99
N VAL A 384 -25.08 10.21 9.20
CA VAL A 384 -25.89 9.08 8.72
C VAL A 384 -25.84 9.01 7.20
N ARG A 385 -25.32 7.91 6.66
CA ARG A 385 -25.39 7.59 5.23
C ARG A 385 -26.58 6.69 5.00
N LEU A 386 -27.58 7.13 4.25
CA LEU A 386 -28.80 6.35 3.99
C LEU A 386 -28.92 5.98 2.51
N ILE A 387 -28.72 4.69 2.20
CA ILE A 387 -28.76 4.16 0.84
C ILE A 387 -30.13 3.52 0.57
N ILE A 388 -30.85 4.04 -0.43
CA ILE A 388 -32.09 3.46 -0.94
C ILE A 388 -31.74 2.44 -2.03
N GLN A 389 -32.03 1.16 -1.79
CA GLN A 389 -31.75 0.07 -2.74
C GLN A 389 -33.04 -0.41 -3.40
N SER A 390 -33.08 -0.41 -4.73
CA SER A 390 -34.22 -0.90 -5.52
C SER A 390 -33.81 -1.17 -6.96
N GLU A 391 -34.47 -2.12 -7.62
CA GLU A 391 -34.42 -2.29 -9.09
C GLU A 391 -35.40 -1.37 -9.82
N ASP A 392 -36.40 -0.84 -9.12
CA ASP A 392 -37.38 0.09 -9.67
C ASP A 392 -36.75 1.48 -9.89
N ILE A 393 -36.72 1.91 -11.15
CA ILE A 393 -36.17 3.21 -11.54
C ILE A 393 -36.92 4.39 -10.92
N LEU A 394 -38.23 4.26 -10.70
CA LEU A 394 -39.03 5.32 -10.11
C LEU A 394 -38.67 5.51 -8.62
N ILE A 395 -38.33 4.43 -7.91
CA ILE A 395 -37.78 4.54 -6.54
C ILE A 395 -36.46 5.30 -6.53
N GLN A 396 -35.58 5.05 -7.52
CA GLN A 396 -34.30 5.75 -7.64
C GLN A 396 -34.46 7.24 -8.03
N ARG A 397 -35.55 7.59 -8.72
CA ARG A 397 -35.89 8.95 -9.13
C ARG A 397 -36.45 9.83 -8.01
N ILE A 398 -36.94 9.25 -6.92
CA ILE A 398 -37.47 10.05 -5.80
C ILE A 398 -36.35 10.93 -5.20
N PRO A 399 -36.61 12.23 -4.96
CA PRO A 399 -35.72 13.10 -4.20
C PRO A 399 -35.83 12.80 -2.70
N TRP A 400 -35.25 11.66 -2.28
CA TRP A 400 -35.36 11.13 -0.92
C TRP A 400 -34.90 12.09 0.19
N HIS A 401 -34.06 13.07 -0.12
CA HIS A 401 -33.63 14.11 0.82
C HIS A 401 -34.78 15.03 1.28
N LEU A 402 -35.95 14.93 0.65
CA LEU A 402 -37.18 15.63 1.06
C LEU A 402 -37.98 14.88 2.12
N TRP A 403 -37.57 13.67 2.49
CA TRP A 403 -38.12 13.00 3.66
C TRP A 403 -37.78 13.81 4.92
N ASN A 404 -38.79 14.09 5.74
CA ASN A 404 -38.70 14.89 6.96
C ASN A 404 -37.66 14.37 7.97
N PHE A 405 -37.20 13.13 7.85
CA PHE A 405 -36.03 12.66 8.58
C PHE A 405 -34.80 13.58 8.37
N PHE A 406 -34.49 13.98 7.13
CA PHE A 406 -33.26 14.74 6.83
C PHE A 406 -33.27 16.20 7.30
N SER A 407 -34.43 16.76 7.66
CA SER A 407 -34.49 18.08 8.31
C SER A 407 -34.06 18.03 9.77
N ASP A 408 -34.33 16.92 10.45
CA ASP A 408 -34.02 16.74 11.86
C ASP A 408 -32.56 16.26 12.07
N TYR A 409 -32.04 15.50 11.10
CA TYR A 409 -30.68 14.96 11.09
C TYR A 409 -29.81 15.67 10.05
N LYS A 410 -29.19 16.78 10.46
CA LYS A 410 -28.47 17.69 9.54
C LYS A 410 -27.19 17.11 8.92
N PHE A 411 -26.63 16.07 9.53
CA PHE A 411 -25.48 15.33 9.01
C PHE A 411 -25.88 14.00 8.36
N ALA A 412 -27.17 13.80 8.09
CA ALA A 412 -27.66 12.70 7.28
C ALA A 412 -27.76 13.12 5.81
N GLU A 413 -27.40 12.24 4.87
CA GLU A 413 -27.69 12.43 3.44
C GLU A 413 -28.01 11.10 2.78
N THR A 414 -28.81 11.15 1.72
CA THR A 414 -29.29 9.98 0.99
C THR A 414 -28.46 9.69 -0.25
N ALA A 415 -28.34 8.40 -0.55
CA ALA A 415 -27.86 7.87 -1.82
C ALA A 415 -28.86 6.85 -2.37
N ILE A 416 -28.77 6.55 -3.65
CA ILE A 416 -29.41 5.40 -4.28
C ILE A 416 -28.36 4.29 -4.47
N GLY A 417 -28.81 3.05 -4.66
CA GLY A 417 -27.95 1.94 -4.99
C GLY A 417 -28.72 0.78 -5.60
N LEU A 418 -27.99 -0.14 -6.22
CA LEU A 418 -28.58 -1.41 -6.66
C LEU A 418 -28.68 -2.38 -5.46
N PRO A 419 -29.65 -3.31 -5.46
CA PRO A 419 -29.73 -4.36 -4.44
C PRO A 419 -28.51 -5.29 -4.45
N GLU A 420 -28.01 -5.65 -5.64
CA GLU A 420 -26.78 -6.42 -5.79
C GLU A 420 -25.55 -5.51 -5.76
N ALA A 421 -24.63 -5.82 -4.84
CA ALA A 421 -23.39 -5.09 -4.63
C ALA A 421 -22.25 -6.07 -4.36
N LYS A 422 -21.11 -5.87 -5.04
CA LYS A 422 -19.89 -6.65 -4.86
C LYS A 422 -18.70 -5.72 -4.68
N ARG A 423 -17.61 -6.26 -4.14
CA ARG A 423 -16.30 -5.61 -4.10
C ARG A 423 -15.49 -6.07 -5.29
N VAL A 424 -14.74 -5.15 -5.87
CA VAL A 424 -13.76 -5.46 -6.91
C VAL A 424 -12.40 -5.59 -6.24
N GLU A 425 -11.62 -6.61 -6.59
CA GLU A 425 -10.23 -6.72 -6.15
C GLU A 425 -9.42 -5.58 -6.78
N LYS A 426 -8.78 -4.78 -5.92
CA LYS A 426 -8.00 -3.61 -6.32
C LYS A 426 -6.52 -3.98 -6.36
N PHE A 427 -5.83 -3.57 -7.42
CA PHE A 427 -4.37 -3.64 -7.51
C PHE A 427 -3.73 -2.57 -6.62
N ASN A 428 -2.63 -2.92 -5.95
CA ASN A 428 -1.82 -1.97 -5.20
C ASN A 428 -0.97 -1.16 -6.17
N ILE A 429 -1.48 -0.02 -6.62
CA ILE A 429 -0.75 0.91 -7.48
C ILE A 429 -0.27 2.09 -6.63
N ALA A 430 1.04 2.17 -6.41
CA ALA A 430 1.65 3.27 -5.69
C ALA A 430 1.49 4.58 -6.48
N ARG A 431 0.81 5.56 -5.90
CA ARG A 431 0.61 6.91 -6.45
C ARG A 431 0.88 7.95 -5.36
N GLY A 432 1.55 9.05 -5.73
CA GLY A 432 1.85 10.16 -4.81
C GLY A 432 0.91 11.37 -4.92
N THR A 433 -0.02 11.37 -5.86
CA THR A 433 -0.97 12.47 -6.13
C THR A 433 -2.29 11.92 -6.64
N ILE A 434 -3.40 12.59 -6.32
CA ILE A 434 -4.73 12.24 -6.85
C ILE A 434 -4.73 12.43 -8.37
N ARG A 435 -5.20 11.42 -9.12
CA ARG A 435 -5.36 11.49 -10.58
C ARG A 435 -6.83 11.61 -10.97
N ILE A 436 -7.15 12.67 -11.70
CA ILE A 436 -8.49 12.93 -12.24
C ILE A 436 -8.43 12.86 -13.77
N LEU A 437 -9.21 11.95 -14.36
CA LEU A 437 -9.48 11.97 -15.80
C LEU A 437 -10.71 12.83 -16.06
N ALA A 438 -10.50 14.03 -16.60
CA ALA A 438 -11.55 14.96 -16.97
C ALA A 438 -11.90 14.81 -18.45
N ILE A 439 -13.13 14.40 -18.75
CA ILE A 439 -13.64 14.14 -20.10
C ILE A 439 -14.67 15.22 -20.43
N PHE A 440 -14.35 16.05 -21.40
CA PHE A 440 -15.23 17.10 -21.93
C PHE A 440 -15.78 16.64 -23.27
N GLY A 441 -17.07 16.30 -23.29
CA GLY A 441 -17.78 15.79 -24.44
C GLY A 441 -18.26 16.88 -25.40
N ASP A 442 -19.29 16.54 -26.18
CA ASP A 442 -19.97 17.48 -27.10
C ASP A 442 -20.40 18.75 -26.35
N ASP A 443 -19.83 19.88 -26.74
CA ASP A 443 -20.03 21.17 -26.09
C ASP A 443 -21.21 21.98 -26.65
N LYS A 444 -21.95 21.40 -27.62
CA LYS A 444 -22.99 22.12 -28.34
C LYS A 444 -24.08 22.64 -27.41
N GLY A 445 -24.00 23.94 -27.10
CA GLY A 445 -24.94 24.61 -26.20
C GLY A 445 -24.70 24.32 -24.71
N ILE A 446 -23.50 23.94 -24.30
CA ILE A 446 -23.09 23.86 -22.88
C ILE A 446 -21.74 24.56 -22.69
N ASN A 447 -21.46 25.05 -21.48
CA ASN A 447 -20.20 25.73 -21.18
C ASN A 447 -19.19 24.82 -20.47
N ILE A 448 -18.62 23.87 -21.20
CA ILE A 448 -17.58 22.96 -20.66
C ILE A 448 -16.31 23.70 -20.19
N GLU A 449 -16.06 24.92 -20.66
CA GLU A 449 -14.85 25.68 -20.35
C GLU A 449 -14.83 26.15 -18.89
N ALA A 450 -15.98 26.41 -18.28
CA ALA A 450 -16.06 26.74 -16.85
C ALA A 450 -15.62 25.54 -15.98
N ASP A 451 -16.13 24.35 -16.28
CA ASP A 451 -15.75 23.12 -15.58
C ASP A 451 -14.26 22.81 -15.79
N LYS A 452 -13.77 22.98 -17.02
CA LYS A 452 -12.36 22.77 -17.37
C LYS A 452 -11.42 23.72 -16.64
N GLN A 453 -11.74 25.00 -16.58
CA GLN A 453 -10.97 25.99 -15.83
C GLN A 453 -10.97 25.67 -14.34
N TYR A 454 -12.12 25.30 -13.78
CA TYR A 454 -12.20 24.95 -12.37
C TYR A 454 -11.39 23.69 -12.03
N LEU A 455 -11.57 22.60 -12.79
CA LEU A 455 -10.81 21.36 -12.61
C LEU A 455 -9.30 21.60 -12.76
N SER A 456 -8.90 22.45 -13.71
CA SER A 456 -7.49 22.84 -13.86
C SER A 456 -6.97 23.73 -12.73
N SER A 457 -7.86 24.39 -11.98
CA SER A 457 -7.53 25.23 -10.82
C SER A 457 -7.42 24.45 -9.50
N LEU A 458 -7.79 23.15 -9.50
CA LEU A 458 -7.56 22.28 -8.35
C LEU A 458 -6.06 22.27 -8.01
N SER A 459 -5.73 22.18 -6.71
CA SER A 459 -4.38 22.37 -6.16
C SER A 459 -3.28 21.65 -6.95
N SER A 460 -2.04 22.14 -6.87
CA SER A 460 -0.85 21.51 -7.47
C SER A 460 -0.58 20.05 -7.04
N GLU A 461 -1.30 19.56 -6.04
CA GLU A 461 -1.23 18.19 -5.51
C GLU A 461 -2.17 17.20 -6.24
N VAL A 462 -2.90 17.66 -7.27
CA VAL A 462 -3.81 16.85 -8.11
C VAL A 462 -3.32 16.85 -9.56
N GLU A 463 -3.17 15.66 -10.15
CA GLU A 463 -2.93 15.48 -11.57
C GLU A 463 -4.26 15.43 -12.32
N VAL A 464 -4.60 16.50 -13.04
CA VAL A 464 -5.81 16.56 -13.87
C VAL A 464 -5.44 16.37 -15.34
N ILE A 465 -5.92 15.28 -15.95
CA ILE A 465 -5.73 15.00 -17.38
C ILE A 465 -7.04 15.27 -18.10
N SER A 466 -7.03 16.28 -18.97
CA SER A 466 -8.20 16.72 -19.74
C SER A 466 -8.23 16.10 -21.13
N LEU A 467 -9.38 15.53 -21.50
CA LEU A 467 -9.71 15.09 -22.85
C LEU A 467 -10.86 15.96 -23.37
N VAL A 468 -10.62 16.73 -24.43
CA VAL A 468 -11.64 17.57 -25.07
C VAL A 468 -12.06 16.93 -26.37
N GLU A 469 -13.36 16.66 -26.48
CA GLU A 469 -14.00 15.91 -27.55
C GLU A 469 -13.22 14.68 -28.05
N PRO A 470 -12.82 13.76 -27.15
CA PRO A 470 -11.93 12.67 -27.54
C PRO A 470 -12.61 11.68 -28.50
N SER A 471 -11.82 11.03 -29.34
CA SER A 471 -12.29 9.84 -30.04
C SER A 471 -12.51 8.68 -29.06
N ARG A 472 -13.34 7.69 -29.44
CA ARG A 472 -13.51 6.45 -28.66
C ARG A 472 -12.16 5.79 -28.34
N GLN A 473 -11.30 5.67 -29.35
CA GLN A 473 -9.97 5.08 -29.19
C GLN A 473 -9.16 5.87 -28.15
N LYS A 474 -9.19 7.21 -28.20
CA LYS A 474 -8.41 8.02 -27.29
C LYS A 474 -8.89 7.93 -25.84
N LEU A 475 -10.20 7.86 -25.65
CA LEU A 475 -10.79 7.62 -24.34
C LEU A 475 -10.40 6.25 -23.82
N ASP A 476 -10.56 5.20 -24.63
CA ASP A 476 -10.23 3.83 -24.23
C ASP A 476 -8.75 3.70 -23.84
N GLU A 477 -7.83 4.22 -24.68
CA GLU A 477 -6.39 4.30 -24.37
C GLU A 477 -6.11 4.92 -22.99
N LYS A 478 -6.87 5.95 -22.60
CA LYS A 478 -6.69 6.60 -21.31
C LYS A 478 -7.31 5.84 -20.15
N LEU A 479 -8.41 5.14 -20.36
CA LEU A 479 -9.00 4.27 -19.33
C LEU A 479 -8.07 3.08 -19.00
N TRP A 480 -7.25 2.64 -19.95
CA TRP A 480 -6.23 1.59 -19.77
C TRP A 480 -4.92 2.06 -19.10
N ASP A 481 -4.77 3.35 -18.77
CA ASP A 481 -3.55 3.93 -18.22
C ASP A 481 -2.98 3.10 -17.05
N GLU A 482 -1.71 2.71 -17.15
CA GLU A 482 -1.05 1.81 -16.19
C GLU A 482 -1.00 2.37 -14.77
N LYS A 483 -0.96 3.69 -14.63
CA LYS A 483 -0.98 4.34 -13.33
C LYS A 483 -2.40 4.41 -12.75
N GLY A 484 -3.46 4.05 -13.48
CA GLY A 484 -4.86 4.05 -13.01
C GLY A 484 -5.43 5.44 -12.68
N TRP A 485 -6.68 5.51 -12.22
CA TRP A 485 -7.37 6.77 -11.92
C TRP A 485 -7.99 6.72 -10.54
N ASP A 486 -8.14 7.87 -9.88
CA ASP A 486 -8.86 7.98 -8.61
C ASP A 486 -10.29 8.50 -8.83
N ILE A 487 -10.41 9.48 -9.74
CA ILE A 487 -11.67 10.11 -10.13
C ILE A 487 -11.78 10.16 -11.66
N ILE A 488 -12.95 9.82 -12.20
CA ILE A 488 -13.35 10.17 -13.56
C ILE A 488 -14.42 11.25 -13.46
N CYS A 489 -14.24 12.35 -14.19
CA CYS A 489 -15.23 13.42 -14.29
C CYS A 489 -15.62 13.62 -15.75
N PHE A 490 -16.91 13.48 -16.06
CA PHE A 490 -17.48 13.76 -17.38
C PHE A 490 -18.33 15.03 -17.34
N SER A 491 -18.12 15.94 -18.28
CA SER A 491 -18.97 17.11 -18.54
C SER A 491 -19.32 17.13 -20.03
N GLY A 492 -20.61 17.10 -20.33
CA GLY A 492 -21.10 16.88 -21.69
C GLY A 492 -22.58 16.48 -21.75
N HIS A 493 -23.09 16.28 -22.95
CA HIS A 493 -24.43 15.74 -23.13
C HIS A 493 -24.49 14.26 -22.75
N SER A 494 -25.60 13.88 -22.10
CA SER A 494 -25.94 12.48 -21.83
C SER A 494 -27.44 12.26 -22.02
N GLN A 495 -27.81 11.01 -22.23
CA GLN A 495 -29.19 10.60 -22.40
C GLN A 495 -29.37 9.16 -21.88
N SER A 496 -30.44 8.94 -21.14
CA SER A 496 -30.90 7.62 -20.70
C SER A 496 -32.12 7.18 -21.50
N LYS A 497 -32.32 5.86 -21.63
CA LYS A 497 -33.63 5.33 -22.01
C LYS A 497 -34.65 5.64 -20.90
N ALA A 498 -35.92 5.74 -21.27
CA ALA A 498 -37.00 6.10 -20.33
C ALA A 498 -37.14 5.12 -19.14
N ASP A 499 -36.84 3.85 -19.36
CA ASP A 499 -36.79 2.77 -18.36
C ASP A 499 -35.53 2.78 -17.49
N GLY A 500 -34.57 3.65 -17.81
CA GLY A 500 -33.27 3.75 -17.13
C GLY A 500 -32.36 2.54 -17.35
N SER A 501 -32.65 1.65 -18.32
CA SER A 501 -31.87 0.43 -18.52
C SER A 501 -30.45 0.71 -19.01
N THR A 502 -30.32 1.75 -19.84
CA THR A 502 -29.12 2.09 -20.61
C THR A 502 -28.98 3.61 -20.64
N GLY A 503 -27.77 4.10 -20.36
CA GLY A 503 -27.35 5.47 -20.57
C GLY A 503 -26.34 5.58 -21.71
N CYS A 504 -26.25 6.77 -22.29
CA CYS A 504 -25.22 7.11 -23.24
C CYS A 504 -24.75 8.55 -23.02
N PHE A 505 -23.54 8.84 -23.48
CA PHE A 505 -22.95 10.17 -23.41
C PHE A 505 -22.25 10.49 -24.72
N TYR A 506 -22.16 11.78 -25.03
CA TYR A 506 -21.67 12.27 -26.32
C TYR A 506 -20.24 12.77 -26.15
N LEU A 507 -19.31 12.17 -26.90
CA LEU A 507 -17.91 12.60 -26.88
C LEU A 507 -17.68 13.83 -27.75
N GLY A 508 -18.38 13.97 -28.89
CA GLY A 508 -18.17 15.04 -29.86
C GLY A 508 -18.41 14.55 -31.29
N ASN A 509 -18.66 15.45 -32.24
CA ASN A 509 -18.95 15.12 -33.65
C ASN A 509 -20.03 14.04 -33.83
N GLU A 510 -21.13 14.11 -33.07
CA GLU A 510 -22.23 13.12 -33.06
C GLU A 510 -21.82 11.70 -32.59
N THR A 511 -20.60 11.53 -32.06
CA THR A 511 -20.13 10.25 -31.51
C THR A 511 -20.79 9.99 -30.17
N LYS A 512 -21.68 8.99 -30.16
CA LYS A 512 -22.38 8.48 -28.98
C LYS A 512 -21.63 7.28 -28.40
N MET A 513 -21.49 7.25 -27.08
CA MET A 513 -20.86 6.15 -26.35
C MET A 513 -21.80 5.60 -25.28
N THR A 514 -21.72 4.29 -25.06
CA THR A 514 -22.39 3.59 -23.96
C THR A 514 -21.38 3.06 -22.95
N ILE A 515 -21.84 2.77 -21.72
CA ILE A 515 -20.99 2.13 -20.71
C ILE A 515 -20.60 0.70 -21.12
N GLU A 516 -21.51 -0.02 -21.79
CA GLU A 516 -21.28 -1.38 -22.32
C GLU A 516 -20.08 -1.41 -23.28
N GLU A 517 -19.91 -0.38 -24.11
CA GLU A 517 -18.78 -0.27 -25.03
C GLU A 517 -17.42 0.00 -24.37
N LEU A 518 -17.43 0.44 -23.11
CA LEU A 518 -16.26 0.74 -22.29
C LEU A 518 -16.15 -0.19 -21.08
N GLU A 519 -16.96 -1.25 -21.03
CA GLU A 519 -17.08 -2.12 -19.85
C GLU A 519 -15.72 -2.66 -19.41
N GLN A 520 -14.93 -3.15 -20.36
CA GLN A 520 -13.62 -3.73 -20.06
C GLN A 520 -12.62 -2.67 -19.57
N SER A 521 -12.56 -1.51 -20.22
CA SER A 521 -11.59 -0.46 -19.86
C SER A 521 -11.97 0.24 -18.56
N LEU A 522 -13.26 0.43 -18.29
CA LEU A 522 -13.75 0.90 -16.99
C LEU A 522 -13.52 -0.13 -15.89
N THR A 523 -13.78 -1.42 -16.12
CA THR A 523 -13.50 -2.48 -15.14
C THR A 523 -12.02 -2.50 -14.77
N THR A 524 -11.13 -2.36 -15.75
CA THR A 524 -9.70 -2.21 -15.49
C THR A 524 -9.38 -0.94 -14.71
N ALA A 525 -9.99 0.21 -15.05
CA ALA A 525 -9.78 1.44 -14.29
C ALA A 525 -10.19 1.30 -12.81
N ILE A 526 -11.27 0.55 -12.54
CA ILE A 526 -11.76 0.23 -11.18
C ILE A 526 -10.77 -0.65 -10.43
N SER A 527 -10.29 -1.74 -11.05
CA SER A 527 -9.27 -2.59 -10.42
C SER A 527 -7.96 -1.82 -10.21
N LYS A 528 -7.63 -0.86 -11.06
CA LYS A 528 -6.49 0.06 -10.92
C LYS A 528 -6.76 1.26 -9.99
N GLY A 529 -7.87 1.27 -9.25
CA GLY A 529 -8.10 2.19 -8.13
C GLY A 529 -9.16 3.26 -8.31
N LEU A 530 -9.95 3.28 -9.40
CA LEU A 530 -11.04 4.25 -9.57
C LEU A 530 -12.07 4.14 -8.44
N GLN A 531 -12.22 5.21 -7.66
CA GLN A 531 -13.15 5.25 -6.52
C GLN A 531 -14.40 6.09 -6.78
N LEU A 532 -14.30 7.15 -7.59
CA LEU A 532 -15.40 8.10 -7.81
C LEU A 532 -15.61 8.42 -9.29
N ALA A 533 -16.83 8.24 -9.78
CA ALA A 533 -17.23 8.68 -11.11
C ALA A 533 -18.25 9.83 -11.01
N ILE A 534 -17.92 10.99 -11.57
CA ILE A 534 -18.80 12.16 -11.58
C ILE A 534 -19.25 12.38 -13.01
N PHE A 535 -20.52 12.15 -13.28
CA PHE A 535 -21.14 12.47 -14.57
C PHE A 535 -21.95 13.74 -14.36
N ASN A 536 -21.28 14.88 -14.55
CA ASN A 536 -21.86 16.21 -14.47
C ASN A 536 -22.63 16.53 -15.76
N SER A 537 -23.58 15.67 -16.09
CA SER A 537 -24.36 15.71 -17.31
C SER A 537 -25.85 15.74 -16.99
N CYS A 538 -26.65 16.19 -17.96
CA CYS A 538 -28.04 16.53 -17.70
C CYS A 538 -28.91 15.28 -17.40
N ASP A 539 -28.67 14.11 -17.97
CA ASP A 539 -29.45 12.88 -17.71
C ASP A 539 -28.52 11.71 -17.39
N GLY A 540 -28.39 11.37 -16.09
CA GLY A 540 -27.35 10.46 -15.63
C GLY A 540 -27.83 9.16 -14.97
N LEU A 541 -29.13 8.95 -14.71
CA LEU A 541 -29.57 7.74 -13.97
C LEU A 541 -29.31 6.44 -14.74
N GLY A 542 -29.54 6.41 -16.05
CA GLY A 542 -29.22 5.23 -16.87
C GLY A 542 -27.73 4.93 -16.87
N LEU A 543 -26.88 5.96 -16.92
CA LEU A 543 -25.42 5.83 -16.79
C LEU A 543 -25.04 5.31 -15.41
N ALA A 544 -25.60 5.88 -14.33
CA ALA A 544 -25.33 5.45 -12.96
C ALA A 544 -25.70 3.99 -12.73
N ARG A 545 -26.82 3.49 -13.29
CA ARG A 545 -27.17 2.06 -13.17
C ARG A 545 -26.15 1.16 -13.87
N GLN A 546 -25.72 1.50 -15.09
CA GLN A 546 -24.70 0.71 -15.80
C GLN A 546 -23.35 0.75 -15.08
N LEU A 547 -22.91 1.93 -14.65
CA LEU A 547 -21.68 2.10 -13.87
C LEU A 547 -21.73 1.37 -12.52
N ALA A 548 -22.88 1.37 -11.85
CA ALA A 548 -23.06 0.66 -10.59
C ALA A 548 -22.96 -0.86 -10.75
N ARG A 549 -23.34 -1.41 -11.91
CA ARG A 549 -23.14 -2.84 -12.25
C ARG A 549 -21.66 -3.20 -12.42
N LEU A 550 -20.81 -2.23 -12.76
CA LEU A 550 -19.36 -2.40 -12.74
C LEU A 550 -18.77 -2.27 -11.32
N HIS A 551 -19.61 -2.09 -10.31
CA HIS A 551 -19.24 -2.04 -8.90
C HIS A 551 -18.30 -0.87 -8.51
N ILE A 552 -18.37 0.26 -9.24
CA ILE A 552 -17.69 1.50 -8.85
C ILE A 552 -18.10 1.90 -7.42
N PRO A 553 -17.16 2.25 -6.53
CA PRO A 553 -17.49 2.56 -5.13
C PRO A 553 -18.52 3.68 -4.97
N ALA A 554 -18.35 4.80 -5.69
CA ALA A 554 -19.30 5.90 -5.67
C ALA A 554 -19.45 6.56 -7.04
N ILE A 555 -20.67 6.98 -7.36
CA ILE A 555 -21.02 7.70 -8.58
C ILE A 555 -21.86 8.93 -8.20
N ILE A 556 -21.65 10.05 -8.88
CA ILE A 556 -22.51 11.24 -8.76
C ILE A 556 -23.08 11.57 -10.14
N VAL A 557 -24.41 11.73 -10.21
CA VAL A 557 -25.16 12.05 -11.43
C VAL A 557 -26.30 13.04 -11.13
N MET A 558 -26.89 13.57 -12.20
CA MET A 558 -28.18 14.25 -12.13
C MET A 558 -29.33 13.26 -12.38
N ARG A 559 -30.40 13.37 -11.57
CA ARG A 559 -31.60 12.53 -11.67
C ARG A 559 -32.34 12.72 -12.99
N GLU A 560 -32.40 13.96 -13.47
CA GLU A 560 -33.21 14.37 -14.62
C GLU A 560 -32.54 15.53 -15.36
N GLN A 561 -32.95 15.72 -16.62
CA GLN A 561 -32.42 16.76 -17.51
C GLN A 561 -32.48 18.15 -16.87
N GLY A 562 -31.29 18.71 -16.60
CA GLY A 562 -31.12 19.98 -15.92
C GLY A 562 -30.62 21.14 -16.79
N PRO A 563 -30.81 22.39 -16.34
CA PRO A 563 -30.09 23.54 -16.85
C PRO A 563 -28.59 23.44 -16.53
N ASP A 564 -27.74 23.81 -17.48
CA ASP A 564 -26.27 23.73 -17.39
C ASP A 564 -25.68 24.56 -16.22
N ILE A 565 -26.34 25.65 -15.84
CA ILE A 565 -25.94 26.44 -14.68
C ILE A 565 -26.03 25.63 -13.36
N VAL A 566 -26.95 24.66 -13.29
CA VAL A 566 -27.10 23.80 -12.11
C VAL A 566 -25.92 22.82 -12.02
N THR A 567 -25.55 22.19 -13.13
CA THR A 567 -24.44 21.22 -13.22
C THR A 567 -23.09 21.89 -12.89
N HIS A 568 -22.78 23.04 -13.49
CA HIS A 568 -21.55 23.77 -13.20
C HIS A 568 -21.45 24.21 -11.74
N LYS A 569 -22.52 24.82 -11.23
CA LYS A 569 -22.54 25.31 -9.85
C LYS A 569 -22.40 24.16 -8.85
N PHE A 570 -23.10 23.06 -9.08
CA PHE A 570 -23.00 21.88 -8.24
C PHE A 570 -21.59 21.31 -8.24
N LEU A 571 -20.99 21.08 -9.42
CA LEU A 571 -19.66 20.47 -9.52
C LEU A 571 -18.60 21.31 -8.80
N GLN A 572 -18.62 22.62 -9.01
CA GLN A 572 -17.71 23.56 -8.35
C GLN A 572 -17.88 23.53 -6.82
N ASP A 573 -19.12 23.70 -6.34
CA ASP A 573 -19.39 23.71 -4.89
C ASP A 573 -19.05 22.35 -4.25
N PHE A 574 -19.33 21.24 -4.94
CA PHE A 574 -19.06 19.89 -4.46
C PHE A 574 -17.56 19.62 -4.35
N LEU A 575 -16.79 19.86 -5.41
CA LEU A 575 -15.36 19.60 -5.43
C LEU A 575 -14.60 20.49 -4.44
N GLU A 576 -15.00 21.75 -4.28
CA GLU A 576 -14.44 22.65 -3.26
C GLU A 576 -14.63 22.06 -1.86
N LEU A 577 -15.86 21.65 -1.55
CA LEU A 577 -16.20 21.06 -0.25
C LEU A 577 -15.49 19.73 -0.01
N PHE A 578 -15.47 18.86 -1.02
CA PHE A 578 -14.83 17.55 -0.94
C PHE A 578 -13.30 17.67 -0.78
N ALA A 579 -12.65 18.52 -1.58
CA ALA A 579 -11.22 18.78 -1.49
C ALA A 579 -10.80 19.44 -0.17
N SER A 580 -11.71 20.14 0.52
CA SER A 580 -11.46 20.68 1.86
C SER A 580 -11.52 19.64 3.00
N GLY A 581 -11.70 18.36 2.69
CA GLY A 581 -11.72 17.25 3.66
C GLY A 581 -13.10 16.88 4.23
N LYS A 582 -14.19 17.42 3.65
CA LYS A 582 -15.55 16.96 4.01
C LYS A 582 -15.84 15.62 3.36
N SER A 583 -16.55 14.74 4.09
CA SER A 583 -16.99 13.45 3.56
C SER A 583 -17.88 13.61 2.34
N LEU A 584 -17.82 12.67 1.39
CA LEU A 584 -18.62 12.66 0.15
C LEU A 584 -20.09 13.08 0.34
N TYR A 585 -20.79 12.46 1.30
CA TYR A 585 -22.20 12.69 1.58
C TYR A 585 -22.49 14.12 2.06
N ILE A 586 -21.67 14.65 2.96
CA ILE A 586 -21.81 16.02 3.46
C ILE A 586 -21.48 17.04 2.37
N SER A 587 -20.47 16.77 1.53
CA SER A 587 -20.11 17.64 0.42
C SER A 587 -21.24 17.73 -0.61
N VAL A 588 -21.85 16.59 -0.99
CA VAL A 588 -23.02 16.58 -1.89
C VAL A 588 -24.20 17.30 -1.25
N ARG A 589 -24.50 17.05 0.04
CA ARG A 589 -25.59 17.73 0.74
C ARG A 589 -25.45 19.24 0.68
N GLN A 590 -24.30 19.74 1.08
CA GLN A 590 -24.05 21.18 1.15
C GLN A 590 -24.00 21.82 -0.24
N ALA A 591 -23.40 21.16 -1.23
CA ALA A 591 -23.42 21.62 -2.62
C ALA A 591 -24.86 21.69 -3.16
N ARG A 592 -25.69 20.70 -2.85
CA ARG A 592 -27.12 20.65 -3.19
C ARG A 592 -27.91 21.77 -2.51
N GLU A 593 -27.69 22.01 -1.22
CA GLU A 593 -28.33 23.11 -0.48
C GLU A 593 -27.93 24.49 -1.04
N LYS A 594 -26.68 24.66 -1.48
CA LYS A 594 -26.21 25.89 -2.14
C LYS A 594 -26.90 26.16 -3.49
N LEU A 595 -27.52 25.17 -4.13
CA LEU A 595 -28.31 25.38 -5.35
C LEU A 595 -29.63 26.13 -5.10
N GLN A 596 -30.08 26.27 -3.86
CA GLN A 596 -31.29 27.04 -3.53
C GLN A 596 -31.23 28.50 -4.01
N VAL A 597 -30.01 29.06 -4.15
CA VAL A 597 -29.82 30.43 -4.65
C VAL A 597 -30.26 30.63 -6.11
N ILE A 598 -30.42 29.55 -6.88
CA ILE A 598 -30.90 29.58 -8.27
C ILE A 598 -32.30 28.98 -8.44
N GLU A 599 -32.96 28.55 -7.35
CA GLU A 599 -34.33 28.00 -7.38
C GLU A 599 -35.42 29.08 -7.55
N ASP A 600 -35.04 30.36 -7.53
CA ASP A 600 -35.89 31.45 -8.01
C ASP A 600 -36.21 31.30 -9.50
N LYS A 601 -35.22 30.84 -10.28
CA LYS A 601 -35.30 30.61 -11.73
C LYS A 601 -35.53 29.15 -12.08
N PHE A 602 -34.97 28.22 -11.31
CA PHE A 602 -35.01 26.79 -11.58
C PHE A 602 -35.49 26.04 -10.33
N PRO A 603 -36.78 26.18 -9.95
CA PRO A 603 -37.34 25.51 -8.77
C PRO A 603 -37.10 23.99 -8.85
N GLY A 604 -36.49 23.42 -7.82
CA GLY A 604 -36.14 22.00 -7.77
C GLY A 604 -34.74 21.71 -8.30
N ALA A 605 -33.90 22.72 -8.54
CA ALA A 605 -32.48 22.51 -8.89
C ALA A 605 -31.74 21.64 -7.85
N SER A 606 -32.06 21.81 -6.57
CA SER A 606 -31.51 20.95 -5.50
C SER A 606 -32.01 19.50 -5.57
N TRP A 607 -33.00 19.18 -6.40
CA TRP A 607 -33.51 17.82 -6.53
C TRP A 607 -32.71 16.97 -7.52
N LEU A 608 -31.88 17.60 -8.35
CA LEU A 608 -31.18 16.91 -9.44
C LEU A 608 -29.99 16.07 -8.95
N PRO A 609 -29.03 16.60 -8.16
CA PRO A 609 -27.84 15.84 -7.81
C PRO A 609 -28.17 14.63 -6.92
N VAL A 610 -27.56 13.48 -7.22
CA VAL A 610 -27.72 12.26 -6.44
C VAL A 610 -26.44 11.42 -6.42
N ILE A 611 -26.16 10.84 -5.26
CA ILE A 611 -25.12 9.82 -5.10
C ILE A 611 -25.72 8.46 -5.47
N CYS A 612 -25.05 7.71 -6.33
CA CYS A 612 -25.23 6.27 -6.45
C CYS A 612 -24.04 5.58 -5.76
N GLN A 613 -24.30 4.83 -4.69
CA GLN A 613 -23.30 4.22 -3.83
C GLN A 613 -23.33 2.69 -3.97
N ASN A 614 -22.17 2.08 -4.19
CA ASN A 614 -22.00 0.65 -3.98
C ASN A 614 -22.00 0.37 -2.47
N SER A 615 -23.02 -0.34 -1.98
CA SER A 615 -23.22 -0.62 -0.55
C SER A 615 -22.17 -1.58 0.04
N ALA A 616 -21.42 -2.30 -0.79
CA ALA A 616 -20.32 -3.15 -0.36
C ALA A 616 -19.01 -2.38 -0.12
N GLU A 617 -18.89 -1.13 -0.60
CA GLU A 617 -17.69 -0.31 -0.55
C GLU A 617 -17.86 0.88 0.42
N ILE A 618 -16.72 1.38 0.93
CA ILE A 618 -16.68 2.63 1.71
C ILE A 618 -16.53 3.78 0.70
N PRO A 619 -17.37 4.84 0.75
CA PRO A 619 -17.20 6.00 -0.12
C PRO A 619 -15.84 6.65 0.12
N PRO A 620 -15.16 7.14 -0.94
CA PRO A 620 -13.87 7.80 -0.77
C PRO A 620 -14.01 9.11 0.02
N SER A 621 -13.01 9.40 0.84
CA SER A 621 -12.69 10.76 1.31
C SER A 621 -11.54 11.33 0.48
N TRP A 622 -11.38 12.66 0.46
CA TRP A 622 -10.26 13.28 -0.27
C TRP A 622 -8.91 12.75 0.21
N GLU A 623 -8.73 12.61 1.52
CA GLU A 623 -7.52 12.06 2.13
C GLU A 623 -7.28 10.61 1.71
N SER A 624 -8.33 9.78 1.64
CA SER A 624 -8.20 8.39 1.19
C SER A 624 -7.75 8.24 -0.26
N LEU A 625 -7.91 9.30 -1.08
CA LEU A 625 -7.39 9.35 -2.45
C LEU A 625 -5.94 9.87 -2.52
N GLN A 626 -5.49 10.63 -1.50
CA GLN A 626 -4.10 11.13 -1.42
C GLN A 626 -3.14 10.09 -0.83
N ILE A 627 -3.64 9.19 0.00
CA ILE A 627 -2.84 8.16 0.65
C ILE A 627 -2.39 7.17 -0.43
N PHE A 628 -1.05 6.96 -0.54
CA PHE A 628 -0.46 5.87 -1.31
C PHE A 628 -1.33 4.62 -1.17
N HIS A 629 -1.85 4.08 -2.27
CA HIS A 629 -2.62 2.83 -2.25
C HIS A 629 -1.69 1.64 -1.92
N SER A 630 -1.20 1.63 -0.68
CA SER A 630 -0.87 0.49 0.14
C SER A 630 -1.65 0.72 1.43
N ASN A 631 -2.75 0.00 1.62
CA ASN A 631 -3.65 0.23 2.76
C ASN A 631 -3.06 -0.37 4.05
N PHE A 632 -1.86 0.07 4.42
CA PHE A 632 -1.07 -0.40 5.55
C PHE A 632 -1.73 -0.04 6.89
N GLU A 633 -2.07 1.24 7.07
CA GLU A 633 -2.68 1.74 8.32
C GLU A 633 -4.11 1.20 8.53
N GLY A 634 -4.93 1.17 7.47
CA GLY A 634 -6.30 0.67 7.53
C GLY A 634 -6.42 -0.86 7.59
N GLY A 635 -5.41 -1.58 7.09
CA GLY A 635 -5.30 -3.04 7.20
C GLY A 635 -4.81 -3.48 8.59
N LEU A 636 -3.74 -2.85 9.09
CA LEU A 636 -3.20 -3.14 10.42
C LEU A 636 -4.20 -2.82 11.52
N THR A 637 -4.83 -1.66 11.52
CA THR A 637 -5.77 -1.27 12.59
C THR A 637 -6.98 -2.20 12.71
N LYS A 638 -7.33 -2.94 11.66
CA LYS A 638 -8.38 -3.99 11.70
C LYS A 638 -7.91 -5.32 12.28
N LEU A 639 -6.60 -5.59 12.25
CA LEU A 639 -5.98 -6.84 12.69
C LEU A 639 -5.38 -6.73 14.11
N LEU A 640 -5.23 -5.50 14.63
CA LEU A 640 -4.60 -5.21 15.92
C LEU A 640 -5.62 -5.19 17.06
N SER A 641 -5.20 -5.65 18.25
CA SER A 641 -5.98 -5.50 19.48
C SER A 641 -6.08 -4.02 19.89
N SER A 642 -7.06 -3.65 20.72
CA SER A 642 -7.27 -2.25 21.15
C SER A 642 -6.05 -1.61 21.81
N ILE A 643 -5.23 -2.40 22.53
CA ILE A 643 -3.97 -1.97 23.16
C ILE A 643 -2.89 -1.71 22.10
N GLU A 644 -2.87 -2.50 21.04
CA GLU A 644 -1.93 -2.36 19.92
C GLU A 644 -2.32 -1.19 19.01
N THR A 645 -3.62 -0.92 18.85
CA THR A 645 -4.11 0.30 18.16
C THR A 645 -3.62 1.56 18.88
N GLU A 646 -3.69 1.58 20.21
CA GLU A 646 -3.22 2.72 21.02
C GLU A 646 -1.69 2.90 20.88
N LYS A 647 -0.90 1.82 21.00
CA LYS A 647 0.55 1.87 20.73
C LYS A 647 0.90 2.32 19.31
N PHE A 648 0.10 1.95 18.32
CA PHE A 648 0.29 2.36 16.92
C PHE A 648 0.04 3.87 16.74
N THR A 649 -0.94 4.45 17.46
CA THR A 649 -1.20 5.90 17.41
C THR A 649 -0.06 6.74 17.99
N HIS A 650 0.80 6.16 18.83
CA HIS A 650 1.97 6.82 19.40
C HIS A 650 3.20 6.84 18.48
N LEU A 651 3.17 6.15 17.34
CA LEU A 651 4.24 6.22 16.35
C LEU A 651 4.30 7.60 15.70
N THR A 652 5.52 8.12 15.53
CA THR A 652 5.74 9.34 14.76
C THR A 652 5.42 9.13 13.29
N SER A 653 5.08 10.21 12.57
CA SER A 653 4.82 10.16 11.12
C SER A 653 5.99 9.54 10.33
N LYS A 654 7.22 9.74 10.80
CA LYS A 654 8.42 9.15 10.20
C LYS A 654 8.50 7.64 10.42
N GLN A 655 8.20 7.15 11.61
CA GLN A 655 8.15 5.70 11.90
C GLN A 655 7.01 5.02 11.14
N LYS A 656 5.83 5.65 11.09
CA LYS A 656 4.69 5.14 10.30
C LYS A 656 5.02 5.02 8.81
N SER A 657 5.68 6.04 8.26
CA SER A 657 6.16 6.01 6.87
C SER A 657 7.18 4.91 6.62
N LEU A 658 8.13 4.69 7.54
CA LEU A 658 9.11 3.60 7.42
C LEU A 658 8.45 2.21 7.49
N LEU A 659 7.45 2.03 8.36
CA LEU A 659 6.70 0.77 8.48
C LEU A 659 5.83 0.50 7.26
N GLN A 660 5.21 1.54 6.69
CA GLN A 660 4.46 1.43 5.45
C GLN A 660 5.37 1.02 4.29
N HIS A 661 6.53 1.67 4.17
CA HIS A 661 7.54 1.34 3.15
C HIS A 661 8.05 -0.10 3.33
N TYR A 662 8.30 -0.53 4.57
CA TYR A 662 8.68 -1.91 4.86
C TYR A 662 7.61 -2.91 4.40
N TYR A 663 6.34 -2.65 4.72
CA TYR A 663 5.23 -3.51 4.32
C TYR A 663 5.05 -3.59 2.81
N GLU A 664 5.21 -2.48 2.09
CA GLU A 664 5.19 -2.46 0.62
C GLU A 664 6.27 -3.38 0.04
N LEU A 665 7.50 -3.27 0.54
CA LEU A 665 8.62 -4.12 0.13
C LEU A 665 8.36 -5.61 0.42
N THR A 666 7.74 -5.94 1.55
CA THR A 666 7.41 -7.34 1.90
C THR A 666 6.32 -7.95 1.02
N ASN A 667 5.51 -7.14 0.32
CA ASN A 667 4.43 -7.62 -0.56
C ASN A 667 4.87 -7.75 -2.03
N LEU A 668 6.10 -7.36 -2.39
CA LEU A 668 6.65 -7.58 -3.72
C LEU A 668 7.03 -9.05 -3.92
N SER A 669 6.72 -9.61 -5.09
CA SER A 669 7.03 -11.01 -5.41
C SER A 669 8.52 -11.29 -5.58
N GLU A 670 9.29 -10.28 -6.01
CA GLU A 670 10.75 -10.27 -6.11
C GLU A 670 11.25 -8.85 -5.83
N LEU A 671 12.37 -8.71 -5.12
CA LEU A 671 13.00 -7.42 -4.83
C LEU A 671 14.14 -7.15 -5.82
N SER A 672 14.14 -5.98 -6.45
CA SER A 672 15.29 -5.46 -7.20
C SER A 672 16.42 -5.07 -6.24
N LYS A 673 17.65 -4.94 -6.76
CA LYS A 673 18.81 -4.51 -5.97
C LYS A 673 18.57 -3.21 -5.19
N HIS A 674 17.84 -2.26 -5.79
CA HIS A 674 17.51 -0.99 -5.16
C HIS A 674 16.51 -1.16 -4.00
N GLU A 675 15.51 -2.03 -4.17
CA GLU A 675 14.50 -2.32 -3.16
C GLU A 675 15.10 -3.12 -1.99
N THR A 676 16.06 -4.01 -2.25
CA THR A 676 16.84 -4.69 -1.21
C THR A 676 17.62 -3.69 -0.36
N GLU A 677 18.34 -2.75 -0.97
CA GLU A 677 19.10 -1.70 -0.25
C GLU A 677 18.17 -0.77 0.56
N GLN A 678 16.93 -0.53 0.10
CA GLN A 678 15.94 0.22 0.87
C GLN A 678 15.42 -0.58 2.07
N MET A 679 15.15 -1.87 1.89
CA MET A 679 14.71 -2.76 2.98
C MET A 679 15.76 -2.86 4.08
N GLU A 680 17.03 -3.02 3.70
CA GLU A 680 18.16 -3.08 4.64
C GLU A 680 18.28 -1.82 5.50
N LYS A 681 18.16 -0.63 4.89
CA LYS A 681 18.20 0.65 5.62
C LYS A 681 17.06 0.79 6.63
N ILE A 682 15.89 0.24 6.33
CA ILE A 682 14.75 0.26 7.26
C ILE A 682 15.01 -0.69 8.43
N LEU A 683 15.54 -1.89 8.16
CA LEU A 683 15.91 -2.88 9.17
C LEU A 683 17.04 -2.37 10.09
N GLU A 684 18.09 -1.79 9.53
CA GLU A 684 19.19 -1.15 10.29
C GLU A 684 18.65 -0.04 11.20
N ARG A 685 17.68 0.74 10.71
CA ARG A 685 17.06 1.78 11.53
C ARG A 685 16.25 1.19 12.68
N ALA A 686 15.57 0.07 12.44
CA ALA A 686 14.78 -0.64 13.44
C ALA A 686 15.64 -1.25 14.55
N GLU A 687 16.87 -1.70 14.26
CA GLU A 687 17.81 -2.17 15.30
C GLU A 687 18.09 -1.13 16.40
N SER A 688 17.94 0.16 16.07
CA SER A 688 18.15 1.29 16.98
C SER A 688 16.85 1.91 17.54
N ASP A 689 15.68 1.41 17.14
CA ASP A 689 14.36 1.93 17.49
C ASP A 689 13.43 0.78 17.89
N ASP A 690 13.39 0.46 19.18
CA ASP A 690 12.63 -0.67 19.75
C ASP A 690 11.15 -0.67 19.35
N LEU A 691 10.56 0.52 19.18
CA LEU A 691 9.16 0.66 18.80
C LEU A 691 8.97 0.34 17.31
N LEU A 692 9.87 0.83 16.45
CA LEU A 692 9.89 0.49 15.02
C LEU A 692 10.13 -1.02 14.82
N ASN A 693 11.07 -1.61 15.56
CA ASN A 693 11.37 -3.04 15.48
C ASN A 693 10.19 -3.92 15.91
N TYR A 694 9.54 -3.57 17.02
CA TYR A 694 8.33 -4.25 17.48
C TYR A 694 7.24 -4.31 16.40
N TRP A 695 7.06 -3.21 15.66
CA TRP A 695 6.06 -3.15 14.59
C TRP A 695 6.50 -3.90 13.34
N ILE A 696 7.78 -3.92 12.99
CA ILE A 696 8.32 -4.76 11.91
C ILE A 696 8.07 -6.25 12.18
N GLU A 697 8.36 -6.74 13.39
CA GLU A 697 8.10 -8.15 13.75
C GLU A 697 6.60 -8.51 13.68
N LYS A 698 5.73 -7.54 13.99
CA LYS A 698 4.28 -7.72 13.88
C LYS A 698 3.81 -7.75 12.43
N ILE A 699 4.36 -6.89 11.58
CA ILE A 699 4.09 -6.89 10.14
C ILE A 699 4.52 -8.22 9.53
N ASP A 700 5.73 -8.66 9.84
CA ASP A 700 6.25 -9.98 9.44
C ASP A 700 5.23 -11.06 9.80
N ARG A 701 4.81 -11.15 11.07
CA ARG A 701 3.80 -12.13 11.52
C ARG A 701 2.47 -12.03 10.76
N LEU A 702 1.98 -10.83 10.48
CA LEU A 702 0.73 -10.64 9.75
C LEU A 702 0.83 -10.98 8.26
N VAL A 703 1.98 -10.72 7.64
CA VAL A 703 2.29 -11.18 6.27
C VAL A 703 2.37 -12.71 6.26
N TYR A 704 2.99 -13.33 7.27
CA TYR A 704 3.02 -14.79 7.46
C TYR A 704 1.62 -15.40 7.66
N GLU A 705 0.70 -14.72 8.36
CA GLU A 705 -0.65 -15.23 8.64
C GLU A 705 -1.66 -14.98 7.50
N ASN A 706 -1.59 -13.85 6.78
CA ASN A 706 -2.54 -13.50 5.71
C ASN A 706 -2.26 -14.17 4.36
N LEU A 707 -1.03 -14.63 4.09
CA LEU A 707 -0.68 -15.08 2.74
C LEU A 707 -1.17 -16.48 2.36
N GLY A 708 -1.49 -17.39 3.28
CA GLY A 708 -2.07 -18.71 2.94
C GLY A 708 -1.36 -19.52 1.84
N LEU A 709 -0.11 -19.16 1.49
CA LEU A 709 0.63 -19.64 0.32
C LEU A 709 1.83 -20.43 0.83
N PHE A 710 1.63 -21.74 0.99
CA PHE A 710 2.70 -22.69 1.23
C PHE A 710 3.41 -23.03 -0.09
N THR A 711 4.65 -22.56 -0.24
CA THR A 711 5.73 -23.39 -0.80
C THR A 711 6.99 -23.17 0.05
N GLU A 712 7.62 -24.27 0.49
CA GLU A 712 8.88 -24.23 1.27
C GLU A 712 9.98 -23.42 0.55
N GLU A 713 9.97 -23.37 -0.78
CA GLU A 713 10.92 -22.61 -1.61
C GLU A 713 10.82 -21.08 -1.41
N LYS A 714 9.63 -20.52 -1.18
CA LYS A 714 9.47 -19.07 -0.94
C LYS A 714 9.89 -18.68 0.48
N LEU A 715 9.63 -19.54 1.46
CA LEU A 715 10.11 -19.36 2.84
C LEU A 715 11.64 -19.40 2.90
N ASP A 716 12.26 -20.35 2.20
CA ASP A 716 13.72 -20.46 2.10
C ASP A 716 14.34 -19.24 1.37
N TYR A 717 13.66 -18.68 0.36
CA TYR A 717 14.09 -17.43 -0.29
C TYR A 717 14.08 -16.23 0.67
N TYR A 718 12.98 -15.99 1.40
CA TYR A 718 12.89 -14.84 2.33
C TYR A 718 13.81 -14.98 3.54
N GLU A 719 13.94 -16.17 4.13
CA GLU A 719 14.91 -16.45 5.19
C GLU A 719 16.35 -16.26 4.69
N LYS A 720 16.67 -16.69 3.45
CA LYS A 720 17.98 -16.43 2.81
C LYS A 720 18.25 -14.96 2.56
N GLN A 721 17.25 -14.16 2.17
CA GLN A 721 17.44 -12.71 2.01
C GLN A 721 17.61 -12.00 3.37
N LYS A 722 16.86 -12.41 4.40
CA LYS A 722 16.98 -11.91 5.78
C LYS A 722 18.33 -12.28 6.41
N THR A 723 18.89 -13.41 6.02
CA THR A 723 20.23 -13.87 6.44
C THR A 723 21.34 -13.19 5.63
N ARG A 724 21.17 -12.99 4.32
CA ARG A 724 22.11 -12.25 3.45
C ARG A 724 22.27 -10.77 3.83
N GLY A 725 21.18 -10.12 4.22
CA GLY A 725 21.24 -8.75 4.77
C GLY A 725 22.00 -8.65 6.09
N LYS A 726 22.12 -9.76 6.84
CA LYS A 726 22.93 -9.86 8.07
C LYS A 726 24.38 -10.29 7.79
N GLU A 727 24.65 -10.99 6.70
CA GLU A 727 25.99 -11.46 6.30
C GLU A 727 26.82 -10.38 5.56
N PHE A 728 26.22 -9.26 5.15
CA PHE A 728 26.97 -8.12 4.58
C PHE A 728 27.74 -7.28 5.60
N PHE A 729 27.78 -7.70 6.87
CA PHE A 729 28.65 -7.15 7.91
C PHE A 729 29.53 -8.22 8.55
N VAL A 730 30.33 -8.90 7.73
CA VAL A 730 31.71 -9.26 8.06
C VAL A 730 32.58 -8.99 6.83
N ASP A 731 32.89 -7.72 6.60
CA ASP A 731 34.20 -7.23 6.15
C ASP A 731 34.28 -5.69 6.25
#